data_AF-A0A6A6V2G3-F1
#
_entry.id   AF-A0A6A6V2G3-F1
#
_cell.length_a   1.000
_cell.length_b   1.000
_cell.length_c   1.000
_cell.angle_alpha   90.00
_cell.angle_beta   90.00
_cell.angle_gamma   90.00
#
_symmetry.space_group_name_H-M   'P 1'
#
loop_
_entity.id
_entity.type
_entity.pdbx_description
1 polymer ?
#
loop_
_entity_poly.entity_id
_entity_poly.type
_entity_poly.pdbx_seq_one_letter_code
_entity_poly.pdbx_strand_id
1 'polypeptide(L)'
;MATVVARTLSAPSRSSSPPHLTLNTTPRGAAVPIPNKHIPTCSPGPAPSYTLQTPPSTPPSNDTAYQVSSITYPPHAHCRPLSEANEPPIYAITGEKLSAALEHLSSQPLPPPEQVFPWLHGLHAQNQTQLQFFISRRTGALRRVPRCIRSITVVKAGGDLSTSRVRGAISPDELLNCSTFHECDPKDGFSVRNFQIQTCKLAMVSDIVVYGDDRTHSSRTNKLASTISKAQRKWEAANGLPNGTFNTFVLTDTFAELESKHPELIAIDSCGNTTRPILDFCYWERYEMCTMSRASEISSNVFLGPTPDPMLDSISWEEEKYDLLVEASDIAHVPDSRSLTSIVTLLDSEDRKEPVVMEFPSSGSIMPPSWSHAEVDGLMETCKTLYALANPTEVNRKKRRKNEEEGTIELDEITPARKILIHCADGYTESSLLALTYYMYAEGVPAHEAWVQLHRDKGRNFFAYQQDALLLMQIQPRILSESPNWHGDIFHMEQPRWAEQLDGSLPSRILPYMYLGNLNHANNPELLRELGITRVLSVGESITWPEDVRKKLNWPSEKLMVVNGVQDNGVDPLWDEFERCLAFLAAGKAEGGATLVHCRVGVSRSATICIAEVMNTLGLSFPRAYCFVRARRLNVIIQPHLRFTYELLKWEEYQRIRRNLPLRREMEWASVAREIALMNKPYSR
;
A
#
# COMPACT_ATOMS: atom_id res chain seq x y z
N MET A 1 51.69 1.70 -21.49
CA MET A 1 51.38 2.74 -20.48
C MET A 1 50.02 3.31 -20.81
N ALA A 2 48.98 2.79 -20.18
CA ALA A 2 47.61 3.28 -20.31
C ALA A 2 47.04 3.41 -18.90
N THR A 3 46.67 4.64 -18.58
CA THR A 3 46.32 5.12 -17.25
C THR A 3 44.93 4.61 -16.85
N VAL A 4 44.86 3.84 -15.77
CA VAL A 4 43.62 3.44 -15.11
C VAL A 4 43.15 4.62 -14.26
N VAL A 5 41.97 5.17 -14.60
CA VAL A 5 41.29 6.18 -13.78
C VAL A 5 40.29 5.45 -12.88
N ALA A 6 40.64 5.35 -11.60
CA ALA A 6 39.71 4.97 -10.54
C ALA A 6 38.62 6.04 -10.44
N ARG A 7 37.37 5.65 -10.70
CA ARG A 7 36.19 6.49 -10.37
C ARG A 7 35.74 6.15 -8.97
N THR A 8 35.97 7.09 -8.06
CA THR A 8 35.32 7.16 -6.74
C THR A 8 33.81 7.30 -6.92
N LEU A 9 33.03 6.47 -6.23
CA LEU A 9 31.57 6.52 -6.18
C LEU A 9 31.11 7.81 -5.47
N SER A 10 30.46 8.70 -6.22
CA SER A 10 29.41 9.57 -5.66
C SER A 10 28.08 8.89 -5.94
N ALA A 11 27.38 8.43 -4.90
CA ALA A 11 26.04 7.86 -5.02
C ALA A 11 25.13 8.90 -5.69
N PRO A 12 24.56 8.63 -6.88
CA PRO A 12 23.58 9.53 -7.45
C PRO A 12 22.28 9.36 -6.66
N SER A 13 21.80 10.45 -6.05
CA SER A 13 20.44 10.56 -5.53
C SER A 13 19.46 10.38 -6.71
N ARG A 14 19.05 9.15 -6.97
CA ARG A 14 18.02 8.84 -7.96
C ARG A 14 16.76 8.41 -7.20
N SER A 15 15.81 9.34 -7.09
CA SER A 15 14.42 8.96 -6.88
C SER A 15 14.00 8.10 -8.07
N SER A 16 13.81 6.81 -7.86
CA SER A 16 13.23 5.92 -8.88
C SER A 16 11.79 6.33 -9.14
N SER A 17 11.58 7.15 -10.16
CA SER A 17 10.27 7.36 -10.76
C SER A 17 9.81 6.05 -11.44
N PRO A 18 8.54 5.64 -11.30
CA PRO A 18 8.01 4.44 -11.97
C PRO A 18 8.13 4.56 -13.50
N PRO A 19 8.14 3.42 -14.24
CA PRO A 19 8.58 3.37 -15.62
C PRO A 19 7.78 4.30 -16.54
N HIS A 20 8.50 5.07 -17.34
CA HIS A 20 7.94 5.93 -18.38
C HIS A 20 7.39 5.08 -19.53
N LEU A 21 6.06 4.97 -19.62
CA LEU A 21 5.35 4.50 -20.81
C LEU A 21 4.84 5.71 -21.62
N THR A 22 5.02 5.64 -22.93
CA THR A 22 4.88 6.71 -23.92
C THR A 22 3.46 7.31 -24.00
N LEU A 23 3.42 8.64 -24.18
CA LEU A 23 2.24 9.50 -24.16
C LEU A 23 1.39 9.37 -25.44
N ASN A 24 0.08 9.12 -25.29
CA ASN A 24 -0.93 9.48 -26.29
C ASN A 24 -1.99 10.38 -25.64
N THR A 25 -1.92 11.67 -25.91
CA THR A 25 -2.88 12.68 -25.44
C THR A 25 -4.06 12.82 -26.41
N THR A 26 -5.30 12.85 -25.90
CA THR A 26 -6.46 13.37 -26.66
C THR A 26 -6.94 14.70 -26.07
N PRO A 27 -7.54 15.61 -26.86
CA PRO A 27 -7.63 17.04 -26.54
C PRO A 27 -8.98 17.47 -25.90
N ARG A 28 -9.56 16.70 -24.97
CA ARG A 28 -10.80 17.11 -24.27
C ARG A 28 -10.66 16.93 -22.76
N GLY A 29 -10.49 18.05 -22.06
CA GLY A 29 -10.16 18.18 -20.64
C GLY A 29 -11.24 17.74 -19.64
N ALA A 30 -11.64 16.48 -19.68
CA ALA A 30 -12.27 15.80 -18.55
C ALA A 30 -11.71 14.36 -18.48
N ALA A 31 -11.18 13.97 -17.32
CA ALA A 31 -10.75 12.60 -17.10
C ALA A 31 -11.98 11.68 -17.08
N VAL A 32 -12.12 10.84 -18.11
CA VAL A 32 -13.03 9.69 -18.09
C VAL A 32 -12.57 8.77 -16.94
N PRO A 33 -13.48 8.11 -16.18
CA PRO A 33 -13.08 7.02 -15.29
C PRO A 33 -12.40 5.94 -16.14
N ILE A 34 -11.08 5.89 -16.05
CA ILE A 34 -10.28 5.00 -16.89
C ILE A 34 -10.45 3.57 -16.35
N PRO A 35 -10.77 2.57 -17.20
CA PRO A 35 -10.79 1.18 -16.79
C PRO A 35 -9.36 0.75 -16.44
N ASN A 36 -9.00 0.83 -15.17
CA ASN A 36 -7.69 0.38 -14.69
C ASN A 36 -7.59 -1.14 -14.84
N LYS A 37 -6.61 -1.62 -15.62
CA LYS A 37 -6.32 -3.07 -15.70
C LYS A 37 -5.88 -3.67 -14.34
N HIS A 38 -5.45 -2.83 -13.41
CA HIS A 38 -4.97 -3.21 -12.07
C HIS A 38 -5.97 -2.95 -10.93
N ILE A 39 -7.12 -2.34 -11.23
CA ILE A 39 -8.25 -2.25 -10.29
C ILE A 39 -9.41 -3.02 -10.91
N PRO A 40 -9.72 -4.23 -10.41
CA PRO A 40 -10.83 -4.99 -10.96
C PRO A 40 -12.11 -4.17 -10.89
N THR A 41 -12.79 -4.03 -12.02
CA THR A 41 -14.13 -3.43 -12.09
C THR A 41 -15.08 -4.31 -11.29
N CYS A 42 -15.31 -3.93 -10.03
CA CYS A 42 -16.30 -4.57 -9.18
C CYS A 42 -17.68 -4.07 -9.64
N SER A 43 -18.32 -4.79 -10.56
CA SER A 43 -19.73 -4.56 -10.89
C SER A 43 -20.54 -4.61 -9.59
N PRO A 44 -21.53 -3.72 -9.38
CA PRO A 44 -22.30 -3.61 -8.13
C PRO A 44 -23.15 -4.85 -7.76
N GLY A 45 -22.93 -6.00 -8.40
CA GLY A 45 -23.78 -7.19 -8.30
C GLY A 45 -25.16 -6.95 -8.91
N PRO A 46 -25.92 -8.01 -9.22
CA PRO A 46 -27.33 -7.87 -9.53
C PRO A 46 -28.08 -7.29 -8.32
N ALA A 47 -29.02 -6.39 -8.56
CA ALA A 47 -29.96 -5.96 -7.52
C ALA A 47 -30.70 -7.20 -7.00
N PRO A 48 -30.71 -7.47 -5.68
CA PRO A 48 -31.44 -8.62 -5.15
C PRO A 48 -32.94 -8.45 -5.44
N SER A 49 -33.57 -9.53 -5.94
CA SER A 49 -35.02 -9.61 -6.24
C SER A 49 -35.90 -9.81 -4.99
N TYR A 50 -35.34 -9.67 -3.80
CA TYR A 50 -36.08 -9.78 -2.55
C TYR A 50 -36.62 -8.41 -2.16
N THR A 51 -37.94 -8.29 -2.12
CA THR A 51 -38.64 -7.21 -1.42
C THR A 51 -38.26 -7.26 0.06
N LEU A 52 -37.26 -6.46 0.45
CA LEU A 52 -36.94 -6.19 1.85
C LEU A 52 -38.19 -5.57 2.50
N GLN A 53 -38.88 -6.34 3.34
CA GLN A 53 -39.72 -5.77 4.38
C GLN A 53 -38.78 -5.19 5.44
N THR A 54 -38.36 -3.94 5.25
CA THR A 54 -37.77 -3.15 6.33
C THR A 54 -38.88 -2.86 7.36
N PRO A 55 -38.65 -3.07 8.66
CA PRO A 55 -39.54 -2.54 9.69
C PRO A 55 -39.72 -1.03 9.49
N PRO A 56 -40.88 -0.45 9.80
CA PRO A 56 -41.07 0.99 9.67
C PRO A 56 -40.03 1.71 10.52
N SER A 57 -39.32 2.63 9.89
CA SER A 57 -38.34 3.50 10.52
C SER A 57 -38.96 4.14 11.76
N THR A 58 -38.41 3.86 12.93
CA THR A 58 -38.71 4.65 14.14
C THR A 58 -38.45 6.12 13.80
N PRO A 59 -39.34 7.05 14.15
CA PRO A 59 -39.10 8.47 13.90
C PRO A 59 -37.78 8.87 14.55
N PRO A 60 -36.91 9.65 13.90
CA PRO A 60 -35.69 10.12 14.54
C PRO A 60 -36.09 10.90 15.79
N SER A 61 -35.60 10.44 16.95
CA SER A 61 -35.65 11.23 18.18
C SER A 61 -35.03 12.60 17.90
N ASN A 62 -35.79 13.66 18.19
CA ASN A 62 -35.43 15.06 17.99
C ASN A 62 -33.95 15.35 18.34
N ASP A 63 -33.24 15.96 17.39
CA ASP A 63 -32.07 16.84 17.55
C ASP A 63 -31.21 16.66 18.81
N THR A 64 -30.45 15.58 18.92
CA THR A 64 -29.11 15.70 19.49
C THR A 64 -28.21 16.26 18.40
N ALA A 65 -28.25 17.58 18.20
CA ALA A 65 -27.28 18.27 17.36
C ALA A 65 -25.88 17.92 17.89
N TYR A 66 -25.10 17.14 17.12
CA TYR A 66 -23.66 17.02 17.34
C TYR A 66 -23.09 18.44 17.31
N GLN A 67 -22.86 19.04 18.49
CA GLN A 67 -22.25 20.36 18.57
C GLN A 67 -20.78 20.18 18.24
N VAL A 68 -20.41 20.59 17.03
CA VAL A 68 -19.02 20.60 16.60
C VAL A 68 -18.31 21.71 17.36
N SER A 69 -17.54 21.34 18.37
CA SER A 69 -16.70 22.30 19.10
C SER A 69 -15.52 22.69 18.21
N SER A 70 -15.20 23.98 18.14
CA SER A 70 -14.08 24.47 17.35
C SER A 70 -13.41 25.65 18.04
N ILE A 71 -12.07 25.63 18.11
CA ILE A 71 -11.27 26.72 18.65
C ILE A 71 -11.28 27.94 17.72
N THR A 72 -11.50 27.75 16.42
CA THR A 72 -11.57 28.82 15.43
C THR A 72 -12.94 29.49 15.37
N TYR A 73 -13.89 29.09 16.23
CA TYR A 73 -15.24 29.65 16.27
C TYR A 73 -15.73 29.99 17.69
N PRO A 74 -16.37 31.17 17.92
CA PRO A 74 -16.54 32.26 16.96
C PRO A 74 -15.20 32.98 16.70
N PRO A 75 -14.93 33.43 15.47
CA PRO A 75 -13.60 33.92 15.08
C PRO A 75 -13.22 35.21 15.83
N HIS A 76 -14.20 36.03 16.21
CA HIS A 76 -13.98 37.30 16.91
C HIS A 76 -13.57 37.15 18.38
N ALA A 77 -13.83 36.00 19.00
CA ALA A 77 -13.45 35.79 20.40
C ALA A 77 -11.92 35.74 20.56
N HIS A 78 -11.19 35.37 19.51
CA HIS A 78 -9.77 35.03 19.60
C HIS A 78 -8.90 35.58 18.46
N CYS A 79 -9.47 36.10 17.37
CA CYS A 79 -8.72 36.55 16.20
C CYS A 79 -9.11 37.97 15.75
N ARG A 80 -8.12 38.76 15.34
CA ARG A 80 -8.35 40.13 14.83
C ARG A 80 -8.71 40.11 13.35
N PRO A 81 -9.73 40.84 12.89
CA PRO A 81 -10.02 40.98 11.46
C PRO A 81 -8.90 41.77 10.76
N LEU A 82 -8.52 41.33 9.58
CA LEU A 82 -7.48 41.92 8.72
C LEU A 82 -8.04 42.63 7.48
N SER A 83 -9.31 42.37 7.14
CA SER A 83 -9.97 42.96 5.96
C SER A 83 -10.69 44.26 6.30
N GLU A 84 -10.91 45.09 5.27
CA GLU A 84 -11.73 46.30 5.37
C GLU A 84 -13.22 45.96 5.63
N ALA A 85 -13.98 46.92 6.17
CA ALA A 85 -15.37 46.72 6.61
C ALA A 85 -16.35 46.25 5.51
N ASN A 86 -16.01 46.48 4.23
CA ASN A 86 -16.87 46.14 3.08
C ASN A 86 -16.47 44.84 2.36
N GLU A 87 -15.44 44.13 2.83
CA GLU A 87 -15.06 42.81 2.31
C GLU A 87 -15.44 41.68 3.27
N PRO A 88 -15.68 40.46 2.77
CA PRO A 88 -15.80 39.28 3.62
C PRO A 88 -14.62 39.17 4.59
N PRO A 89 -14.86 38.90 5.89
CA PRO A 89 -13.82 38.99 6.90
C PRO A 89 -12.72 37.95 6.66
N ILE A 90 -11.49 38.39 6.90
CA ILE A 90 -10.30 37.53 7.03
C ILE A 90 -9.73 37.78 8.42
N TYR A 91 -9.29 36.74 9.11
CA TYR A 91 -8.81 36.84 10.48
C TYR A 91 -7.34 36.46 10.59
N ALA A 92 -6.61 37.06 11.54
CA ALA A 92 -5.25 36.64 11.87
C ALA A 92 -5.28 35.39 12.79
N ILE A 93 -4.44 34.38 12.53
CA ILE A 93 -4.22 33.24 13.44
C ILE A 93 -2.71 33.04 13.64
N THR A 94 -2.29 32.69 14.86
CA THR A 94 -0.89 32.37 15.18
C THR A 94 -0.61 30.88 15.00
N GLY A 95 0.67 30.51 14.88
CA GLY A 95 1.12 29.12 14.83
C GLY A 95 0.66 28.30 16.03
N GLU A 96 0.74 28.88 17.23
CA GLU A 96 0.27 28.27 18.46
C GLU A 96 -1.24 27.95 18.42
N LYS A 97 -2.06 28.88 17.94
CA LYS A 97 -3.51 28.69 17.81
C LYS A 97 -3.85 27.69 16.71
N LEU A 98 -3.11 27.69 15.60
CA LEU A 98 -3.26 26.68 14.55
C LEU A 98 -2.94 25.29 15.09
N SER A 99 -1.83 25.14 15.83
CA SER A 99 -1.44 23.88 16.47
C SER A 99 -2.54 23.38 17.41
N ALA A 100 -3.01 24.25 18.32
CA ALA A 100 -4.11 23.94 19.23
C ALA A 100 -5.41 23.56 18.49
N ALA A 101 -5.75 24.27 17.42
CA ALA A 101 -6.96 24.01 16.65
C ALA A 101 -6.91 22.66 15.89
N LEU A 102 -5.77 22.32 15.30
CA LEU A 102 -5.56 21.02 14.64
C LEU A 102 -5.55 19.87 15.66
N GLU A 103 -4.91 20.06 16.82
CA GLU A 103 -4.93 19.08 17.91
C GLU A 103 -6.36 18.87 18.42
N HIS A 104 -7.09 19.95 18.68
CA HIS A 104 -8.50 19.91 19.08
C HIS A 104 -9.34 19.15 18.06
N LEU A 105 -9.23 19.47 16.76
CA LEU A 105 -9.94 18.78 15.69
C LEU A 105 -9.68 17.25 15.75
N SER A 106 -8.42 16.85 15.88
CA SER A 106 -8.04 15.43 15.95
C SER A 106 -8.57 14.71 17.20
N SER A 107 -8.90 15.46 18.25
CA SER A 107 -9.46 14.93 19.50
C SER A 107 -10.98 14.86 19.55
N GLN A 108 -11.68 15.49 18.59
CA GLN A 108 -13.14 15.41 18.48
C GLN A 108 -13.57 14.18 17.70
N PRO A 109 -14.64 13.45 18.09
CA PRO A 109 -15.08 12.27 17.37
C PRO A 109 -15.59 12.62 15.96
N LEU A 110 -15.33 11.75 14.98
CA LEU A 110 -15.95 11.86 13.65
C LEU A 110 -17.47 11.68 13.74
N PRO A 111 -18.27 12.45 12.96
CA PRO A 111 -19.71 12.24 12.86
C PRO A 111 -20.09 10.81 12.46
N PRO A 112 -21.30 10.34 12.80
CA PRO A 112 -21.79 9.06 12.32
C PRO A 112 -21.85 8.98 10.79
N PRO A 113 -21.46 7.85 10.15
CA PRO A 113 -21.48 7.68 8.70
C PRO A 113 -22.83 8.04 8.06
N GLU A 114 -23.94 7.78 8.74
CA GLU A 114 -25.30 8.03 8.23
C GLU A 114 -25.61 9.52 8.01
N GLN A 115 -24.88 10.41 8.69
CA GLN A 115 -25.06 11.86 8.61
C GLN A 115 -24.22 12.50 7.50
N VAL A 116 -23.16 11.82 7.05
CA VAL A 116 -22.17 12.36 6.10
C VAL A 116 -22.20 11.63 4.76
N PHE A 117 -22.66 10.38 4.73
CA PHE A 117 -23.00 9.66 3.51
C PHE A 117 -24.49 9.81 3.19
N PRO A 118 -24.85 10.08 1.92
CA PRO A 118 -24.01 9.90 0.74
C PRO A 118 -23.37 11.18 0.20
N TRP A 119 -23.41 12.31 0.93
CA TRP A 119 -22.77 13.55 0.47
C TRP A 119 -21.28 13.35 0.15
N LEU A 120 -20.55 12.62 1.01
CA LEU A 120 -19.14 12.26 0.77
C LEU A 120 -18.90 11.39 -0.48
N HIS A 121 -19.93 10.72 -1.04
CA HIS A 121 -19.75 9.96 -2.30
C HIS A 121 -19.54 10.87 -3.52
N GLY A 122 -19.84 12.17 -3.41
CA GLY A 122 -19.66 13.14 -4.47
C GLY A 122 -20.79 13.13 -5.49
N LEU A 123 -22.01 13.43 -5.05
CA LEU A 123 -23.20 13.30 -5.87
C LEU A 123 -23.49 14.57 -6.69
N HIS A 124 -22.87 14.65 -7.86
CA HIS A 124 -23.07 15.77 -8.78
C HIS A 124 -24.50 15.82 -9.34
N ALA A 125 -25.04 17.03 -9.56
CA ALA A 125 -26.42 17.23 -10.01
C ALA A 125 -26.76 16.61 -11.37
N GLN A 126 -25.79 16.56 -12.27
CA GLN A 126 -25.93 16.00 -13.61
C GLN A 126 -25.64 14.49 -13.69
N ASN A 127 -25.08 13.88 -12.64
CA ASN A 127 -24.71 12.46 -12.65
C ASN A 127 -25.92 11.57 -12.32
N GLN A 128 -26.79 11.36 -13.31
CA GLN A 128 -28.02 10.57 -13.11
C GLN A 128 -27.74 9.14 -12.67
N THR A 129 -26.68 8.51 -13.18
CA THR A 129 -26.32 7.13 -12.82
C THR A 129 -26.04 6.99 -11.33
N GLN A 130 -25.16 7.83 -10.78
CA GLN A 130 -24.81 7.78 -9.38
C GLN A 130 -25.96 8.26 -8.48
N LEU A 131 -26.69 9.28 -8.92
CA LEU A 131 -27.89 9.74 -8.22
C LEU A 131 -28.94 8.63 -8.11
N GLN A 132 -29.34 7.98 -9.21
CA GLN A 132 -30.35 6.91 -9.18
C GLN A 132 -29.95 5.75 -8.27
N PHE A 133 -28.66 5.39 -8.28
CA PHE A 133 -28.13 4.35 -7.40
C PHE A 133 -28.34 4.67 -5.91
N PHE A 134 -28.04 5.89 -5.47
CA PHE A 134 -28.21 6.29 -4.07
C PHE A 134 -29.65 6.75 -3.74
N ILE A 135 -30.41 7.29 -4.70
CA ILE A 135 -31.82 7.71 -4.57
C ILE A 135 -32.74 6.52 -4.33
N SER A 136 -32.57 5.44 -5.09
CA SER A 136 -33.38 4.23 -4.95
C SER A 136 -33.32 3.63 -3.53
N ARG A 137 -32.34 4.06 -2.71
CA ARG A 137 -32.12 3.60 -1.35
C ARG A 137 -32.38 4.65 -0.26
N ARG A 138 -32.51 5.96 -0.58
CA ARG A 138 -32.89 7.05 0.37
C ARG A 138 -33.50 8.25 -0.37
N THR A 139 -34.72 8.65 -0.01
CA THR A 139 -35.38 9.85 -0.56
C THR A 139 -35.08 11.12 0.26
N GLY A 140 -34.67 12.20 -0.40
CA GLY A 140 -34.88 13.58 0.10
C GLY A 140 -33.68 14.42 0.59
N ALA A 141 -32.45 13.87 0.75
CA ALA A 141 -31.34 14.65 1.35
C ALA A 141 -29.93 14.38 0.78
N LEU A 142 -29.81 13.65 -0.33
CA LEU A 142 -28.55 13.04 -0.77
C LEU A 142 -27.39 14.02 -1.04
N ARG A 143 -27.72 15.24 -1.49
CA ARG A 143 -26.72 16.28 -1.81
C ARG A 143 -26.63 17.37 -0.75
N ARG A 144 -27.41 17.29 0.34
CA ARG A 144 -27.41 18.34 1.35
C ARG A 144 -26.07 18.36 2.06
N VAL A 145 -25.47 19.53 2.17
CA VAL A 145 -24.24 19.73 2.95
C VAL A 145 -24.49 19.29 4.40
N PRO A 146 -23.69 18.36 4.95
CA PRO A 146 -23.80 17.94 6.34
C PRO A 146 -23.54 19.10 7.29
N ARG A 147 -24.47 19.37 8.21
CA ARG A 147 -24.33 20.45 9.22
C ARG A 147 -23.49 20.04 10.44
N CYS A 148 -23.20 18.76 10.57
CA CYS A 148 -22.37 18.19 11.63
C CYS A 148 -20.87 18.19 11.29
N ILE A 149 -20.46 18.78 10.16
CA ILE A 149 -19.05 18.89 9.78
C ILE A 149 -18.60 20.35 9.90
N ARG A 150 -17.53 20.57 10.66
CA ARG A 150 -16.70 21.77 10.62
C ARG A 150 -15.24 21.34 10.75
N SER A 151 -14.52 21.32 9.63
CA SER A 151 -13.11 20.91 9.58
C SER A 151 -12.18 22.12 9.54
N ILE A 152 -10.86 21.88 9.50
CA ILE A 152 -9.84 22.88 9.22
C ILE A 152 -9.11 22.46 7.95
N THR A 153 -8.92 23.40 7.02
CA THR A 153 -8.12 23.19 5.81
C THR A 153 -6.98 24.19 5.77
N VAL A 154 -5.75 23.70 5.59
CA VAL A 154 -4.57 24.56 5.47
C VAL A 154 -4.20 24.69 3.99
N VAL A 155 -4.01 25.92 3.50
CA VAL A 155 -3.69 26.21 2.10
C VAL A 155 -2.36 26.94 2.01
N LYS A 156 -1.41 26.36 1.27
CA LYS A 156 -0.11 27.00 1.03
C LYS A 156 -0.20 27.96 -0.15
N ALA A 157 -0.04 29.26 0.11
CA ALA A 157 0.12 30.26 -0.94
C ALA A 157 1.39 29.96 -1.76
N GLY A 158 1.31 30.15 -3.08
CA GLY A 158 2.40 29.79 -4.01
C GLY A 158 2.28 28.41 -4.63
N GLY A 159 1.56 27.47 -3.98
CA GLY A 159 1.13 26.19 -4.56
C GLY A 159 2.19 25.09 -4.64
N ASP A 160 3.47 25.40 -4.48
CA ASP A 160 4.54 24.40 -4.41
C ASP A 160 4.52 23.66 -3.06
N LEU A 161 4.03 22.42 -3.04
CA LEU A 161 3.99 21.58 -1.84
C LEU A 161 5.25 20.74 -1.62
N SER A 162 6.29 20.88 -2.46
CA SER A 162 7.54 20.11 -2.34
C SER A 162 8.50 20.66 -1.28
N THR A 163 8.23 21.86 -0.76
CA THR A 163 9.01 22.54 0.28
C THR A 163 8.05 23.25 1.23
N SER A 164 8.50 23.55 2.45
CA SER A 164 7.77 24.39 3.41
C SER A 164 6.29 24.01 3.58
N ARG A 165 6.01 22.71 3.77
CA ARG A 165 4.64 22.15 3.80
C ARG A 165 4.19 21.94 5.24
N VAL A 166 3.15 22.65 5.66
CA VAL A 166 2.43 22.35 6.91
C VAL A 166 1.62 21.06 6.75
N ARG A 167 1.43 20.29 7.82
CA ARG A 167 0.68 19.04 7.85
C ARG A 167 -0.72 19.20 7.27
N GLY A 168 -1.03 18.36 6.28
CA GLY A 168 -2.32 18.39 5.59
C GLY A 168 -2.53 19.59 4.67
N ALA A 169 -1.51 20.43 4.45
CA ALA A 169 -1.63 21.58 3.57
C ALA A 169 -1.80 21.18 2.10
N ILE A 170 -2.66 21.93 1.41
CA ILE A 170 -2.99 21.72 -0.01
C ILE A 170 -2.60 22.94 -0.84
N SER A 171 -2.46 22.75 -2.16
CA SER A 171 -2.26 23.86 -3.08
C SER A 171 -3.58 24.60 -3.33
N PRO A 172 -3.53 25.88 -3.74
CA PRO A 172 -4.75 26.63 -4.08
C PRO A 172 -5.54 25.99 -5.22
N ASP A 173 -4.87 25.31 -6.15
CA ASP A 173 -5.47 24.68 -7.33
C ASP A 173 -6.27 23.41 -6.99
N GLU A 174 -6.00 22.77 -5.84
CA GLU A 174 -6.83 21.66 -5.32
C GLU A 174 -8.20 22.15 -4.81
N LEU A 175 -8.33 23.45 -4.52
CA LEU A 175 -9.51 24.05 -3.91
C LEU A 175 -10.27 24.99 -4.86
N LEU A 176 -9.56 25.82 -5.61
CA LEU A 176 -10.11 26.93 -6.37
C LEU A 176 -10.10 26.65 -7.87
N ASN A 177 -11.19 27.02 -8.53
CA ASN A 177 -11.22 27.28 -9.96
C ASN A 177 -11.40 28.79 -10.17
N CYS A 178 -10.33 29.48 -10.53
CA CYS A 178 -10.24 30.94 -10.58
C CYS A 178 -10.59 31.62 -9.24
N SER A 179 -11.84 32.04 -9.04
CA SER A 179 -12.30 32.81 -7.87
C SER A 179 -13.46 32.15 -7.11
N THR A 180 -13.75 30.90 -7.42
CA THR A 180 -14.79 30.08 -6.78
C THR A 180 -14.22 28.73 -6.42
N PHE A 181 -14.84 28.03 -5.46
CA PHE A 181 -14.46 26.65 -5.19
C PHE A 181 -14.69 25.76 -6.41
N HIS A 182 -13.80 24.78 -6.56
CA HIS A 182 -13.85 23.79 -7.63
C HIS A 182 -15.05 22.86 -7.43
N GLU A 183 -15.90 22.69 -8.44
CA GLU A 183 -16.95 21.65 -8.39
C GLU A 183 -16.29 20.27 -8.58
N CYS A 184 -15.98 19.62 -7.45
CA CYS A 184 -15.20 18.39 -7.43
C CYS A 184 -16.06 17.13 -7.62
N ASP A 185 -17.38 17.21 -7.46
CA ASP A 185 -18.23 16.03 -7.61
C ASP A 185 -18.28 15.60 -9.11
N PRO A 186 -18.02 14.31 -9.43
CA PRO A 186 -17.91 13.87 -10.82
C PRO A 186 -19.25 13.93 -11.56
N LYS A 187 -19.25 14.59 -12.72
CA LYS A 187 -20.46 14.76 -13.56
C LYS A 187 -20.95 13.47 -14.20
N ASP A 188 -20.02 12.54 -14.44
CA ASP A 188 -20.25 11.31 -15.18
C ASP A 188 -19.57 10.12 -14.47
N GLY A 189 -20.04 8.92 -14.80
CA GLY A 189 -19.50 7.67 -14.25
C GLY A 189 -20.04 7.31 -12.86
N PHE A 190 -19.58 6.17 -12.35
CA PHE A 190 -19.95 5.65 -11.04
C PHE A 190 -18.69 5.20 -10.28
N SER A 191 -18.51 5.71 -9.07
CA SER A 191 -17.42 5.28 -8.20
C SER A 191 -17.81 5.47 -6.74
N VAL A 192 -17.63 4.44 -5.94
CA VAL A 192 -17.74 4.48 -4.47
C VAL A 192 -16.39 4.78 -3.79
N ARG A 193 -15.37 5.07 -4.62
CA ARG A 193 -13.96 5.25 -4.24
C ARG A 193 -13.43 6.63 -4.66
N ASN A 194 -14.29 7.64 -4.61
CA ASN A 194 -13.94 9.02 -4.98
C ASN A 194 -13.04 9.67 -3.91
N PHE A 195 -11.86 9.10 -3.62
CA PHE A 195 -10.92 9.62 -2.63
C PHE A 195 -10.34 10.97 -3.06
N GLN A 196 -10.11 11.15 -4.37
CA GLN A 196 -9.50 12.33 -4.97
C GLN A 196 -10.30 13.64 -4.78
N ILE A 197 -11.61 13.54 -4.50
CA ILE A 197 -12.48 14.73 -4.34
C ILE A 197 -12.64 15.13 -2.88
N GLN A 198 -12.29 14.26 -1.93
CA GLN A 198 -12.63 14.44 -0.51
C GLN A 198 -11.97 15.68 0.09
N THR A 199 -10.72 15.94 -0.27
CA THR A 199 -9.99 17.14 0.16
C THR A 199 -10.74 18.42 -0.19
N CYS A 200 -11.14 18.56 -1.46
CA CYS A 200 -11.86 19.72 -1.95
C CYS A 200 -13.25 19.82 -1.30
N LYS A 201 -14.01 18.71 -1.22
CA LYS A 201 -15.31 18.68 -0.54
C LYS A 201 -15.23 19.14 0.92
N LEU A 202 -14.26 18.62 1.68
CA LEU A 202 -14.12 18.97 3.10
C LEU A 202 -13.64 20.41 3.27
N ALA A 203 -12.81 20.92 2.36
CA ALA A 203 -12.39 22.31 2.38
C ALA A 203 -13.55 23.30 2.24
N MET A 204 -14.59 22.95 1.46
CA MET A 204 -15.81 23.77 1.36
C MET A 204 -16.58 23.89 2.69
N VAL A 205 -16.45 22.91 3.59
CA VAL A 205 -17.05 22.87 4.94
C VAL A 205 -16.01 23.05 6.05
N SER A 206 -14.95 23.82 5.78
CA SER A 206 -13.85 24.05 6.71
C SER A 206 -13.65 25.53 7.04
N ASP A 207 -13.13 25.78 8.23
CA ASP A 207 -12.32 26.97 8.47
C ASP A 207 -11.01 26.84 7.68
N ILE A 208 -10.66 27.85 6.87
CA ILE A 208 -9.53 27.78 5.94
C ILE A 208 -8.41 28.68 6.42
N VAL A 209 -7.21 28.11 6.61
CA VAL A 209 -6.01 28.83 7.06
C VAL A 209 -5.04 28.94 5.89
N VAL A 210 -4.70 30.17 5.51
CA VAL A 210 -3.77 30.46 4.41
C VAL A 210 -2.43 30.89 5.00
N TYR A 211 -1.35 30.28 4.53
CA TYR A 211 0.01 30.67 4.90
C TYR A 211 0.89 30.79 3.65
N GLY A 212 1.98 31.56 3.73
CA GLY A 212 3.02 31.61 2.70
C GLY A 212 4.35 31.13 3.26
N ASP A 213 5.21 30.59 2.40
CA ASP A 213 6.62 30.36 2.74
C ASP A 213 7.44 31.65 2.58
N ASP A 214 8.72 31.61 2.94
CA ASP A 214 9.62 32.76 2.89
C ASP A 214 9.85 33.29 1.46
N ARG A 215 9.55 32.47 0.44
CA ARG A 215 9.61 32.85 -0.98
C ARG A 215 8.31 33.52 -1.46
N THR A 216 7.23 33.42 -0.68
CA THR A 216 5.91 33.92 -1.04
C THR A 216 5.61 35.24 -0.35
N HIS A 217 5.60 36.33 -1.14
CA HIS A 217 5.30 37.66 -0.63
C HIS A 217 3.91 37.74 0.04
N SER A 218 3.82 38.39 1.19
CA SER A 218 2.61 38.50 2.03
C SER A 218 1.37 39.03 1.28
N SER A 219 1.55 39.92 0.31
CA SER A 219 0.46 40.42 -0.54
C SER A 219 -0.22 39.30 -1.35
N ARG A 220 0.51 38.27 -1.79
CA ARG A 220 -0.05 37.10 -2.48
C ARG A 220 -0.88 36.25 -1.53
N THR A 221 -0.37 36.02 -0.32
CA THR A 221 -1.07 35.28 0.75
C THR A 221 -2.38 35.98 1.12
N ASN A 222 -2.36 37.30 1.34
CA ASN A 222 -3.55 38.09 1.66
C ASN A 222 -4.55 38.13 0.50
N LYS A 223 -4.08 38.27 -0.75
CA LYS A 223 -4.95 38.23 -1.94
C LYS A 223 -5.63 36.87 -2.10
N LEU A 224 -4.90 35.79 -1.86
CA LEU A 224 -5.45 34.43 -1.87
C LEU A 224 -6.50 34.26 -0.77
N ALA A 225 -6.22 34.71 0.46
CA ALA A 225 -7.17 34.66 1.56
C ALA A 225 -8.45 35.48 1.27
N SER A 226 -8.35 36.68 0.68
CA SER A 226 -9.53 37.46 0.25
C SER A 226 -10.33 36.72 -0.82
N THR A 227 -9.64 36.06 -1.77
CA THR A 227 -10.29 35.25 -2.81
C THR A 227 -11.05 34.06 -2.20
N ILE A 228 -10.42 33.34 -1.27
CA ILE A 228 -11.03 32.21 -0.56
C ILE A 228 -12.22 32.67 0.29
N SER A 229 -12.08 33.77 1.05
CA SER A 229 -13.18 34.30 1.86
C SER A 229 -14.39 34.67 1.00
N LYS A 230 -14.16 35.32 -0.16
CA LYS A 230 -15.21 35.60 -1.15
C LYS A 230 -15.83 34.32 -1.73
N ALA A 231 -15.02 33.29 -2.02
CA ALA A 231 -15.49 31.99 -2.50
C ALA A 231 -16.35 31.26 -1.45
N GLN A 232 -15.94 31.27 -0.17
CA GLN A 232 -16.72 30.72 0.94
C GLN A 232 -18.10 31.37 1.04
N ARG A 233 -18.20 32.70 0.99
CA ARG A 233 -19.51 33.40 1.06
C ARG A 233 -20.43 33.05 -0.11
N LYS A 234 -19.88 32.95 -1.33
CA LYS A 234 -20.64 32.49 -2.50
C LYS A 234 -21.15 31.07 -2.31
N TRP A 235 -20.30 30.18 -1.80
CA TRP A 235 -20.63 28.78 -1.59
C TRP A 235 -21.67 28.59 -0.46
N GLU A 236 -21.57 29.34 0.65
CA GLU A 236 -22.58 29.36 1.73
C GLU A 236 -23.94 29.79 1.19
N ALA A 237 -24.00 30.89 0.44
CA ALA A 237 -25.22 31.38 -0.18
C ALA A 237 -25.84 30.36 -1.15
N ALA A 238 -25.02 29.72 -1.99
CA ALA A 238 -25.48 28.70 -2.94
C ALA A 238 -26.03 27.43 -2.25
N ASN A 239 -25.61 27.14 -1.03
CA ASN A 239 -26.04 25.96 -0.27
C ASN A 239 -27.02 26.28 0.88
N GLY A 240 -27.50 27.52 0.98
CA GLY A 240 -28.45 27.94 2.01
C GLY A 240 -27.89 27.86 3.44
N LEU A 241 -26.59 28.12 3.59
CA LEU A 241 -25.92 28.20 4.89
C LEU A 241 -25.86 29.66 5.36
N PRO A 242 -25.93 29.92 6.69
CA PRO A 242 -25.74 31.27 7.21
C PRO A 242 -24.40 31.88 6.81
N ASN A 243 -24.38 33.18 6.53
CA ASN A 243 -23.12 33.90 6.34
C ASN A 243 -22.27 33.80 7.61
N GLY A 244 -20.99 33.49 7.45
CA GLY A 244 -20.08 33.32 8.59
C GLY A 244 -20.12 31.93 9.21
N THR A 245 -20.71 30.93 8.52
CA THR A 245 -20.65 29.54 8.97
C THR A 245 -19.19 29.10 9.03
N PHE A 246 -18.42 29.38 7.98
CA PHE A 246 -16.98 29.11 7.91
C PHE A 246 -16.18 30.40 7.76
N ASN A 247 -14.92 30.37 8.21
CA ASN A 247 -14.04 31.52 8.27
C ASN A 247 -12.72 31.29 7.54
N THR A 248 -12.15 32.37 6.99
CA THR A 248 -10.81 32.37 6.42
C THR A 248 -9.84 33.06 7.37
N PHE A 249 -8.68 32.43 7.60
CA PHE A 249 -7.60 32.95 8.42
C PHE A 249 -6.32 33.11 7.60
N VAL A 250 -5.47 34.06 8.00
CA VAL A 250 -4.09 34.20 7.54
C VAL A 250 -3.17 33.90 8.71
N LEU A 251 -2.24 32.98 8.51
CA LEU A 251 -1.22 32.63 9.49
C LEU A 251 -0.21 33.78 9.60
N THR A 252 -0.02 34.29 10.81
CA THR A 252 0.84 35.46 11.05
C THR A 252 2.30 35.11 11.24
N ASP A 253 2.60 33.94 11.79
CA ASP A 253 3.95 33.42 11.96
C ASP A 253 4.57 33.11 10.60
N THR A 254 5.86 33.40 10.44
CA THR A 254 6.60 32.97 9.24
C THR A 254 6.77 31.45 9.24
N PHE A 255 7.09 30.88 8.08
CA PHE A 255 7.33 29.44 8.00
C PHE A 255 8.53 29.02 8.88
N ALA A 256 9.61 29.80 8.88
CA ALA A 256 10.77 29.55 9.75
C ALA A 256 10.41 29.57 11.24
N GLU A 257 9.50 30.46 11.67
CA GLU A 257 9.01 30.48 13.05
C GLU A 257 8.20 29.25 13.40
N LEU A 258 7.33 28.77 12.49
CA LEU A 258 6.58 27.53 12.68
C LEU A 258 7.52 26.33 12.75
N GLU A 259 8.51 26.27 11.87
CA GLU A 259 9.49 25.20 11.84
C GLU A 259 10.28 25.12 13.15
N SER A 260 10.62 26.26 13.74
CA SER A 260 11.32 26.31 15.03
C SER A 260 10.41 26.06 16.24
N LYS A 261 9.19 26.62 16.27
CA LYS A 261 8.31 26.61 17.47
C LYS A 261 7.33 25.44 17.48
N HIS A 262 6.95 24.94 16.31
CA HIS A 262 5.90 23.94 16.09
C HIS A 262 6.33 22.87 15.07
N PRO A 263 7.45 22.15 15.29
CA PRO A 263 7.93 21.12 14.37
C PRO A 263 6.90 20.00 14.13
N GLU A 264 5.97 19.76 15.06
CA GLU A 264 4.86 18.81 14.91
C GLU A 264 3.87 19.17 13.79
N LEU A 265 3.88 20.43 13.33
CA LEU A 265 3.04 20.91 12.24
C LEU A 265 3.72 20.83 10.87
N ILE A 266 5.03 20.57 10.79
CA ILE A 266 5.77 20.70 9.54
C ILE A 266 5.91 19.35 8.86
N ALA A 267 5.18 19.08 7.79
CA ALA A 267 5.32 17.82 7.03
C ALA A 267 6.59 17.81 6.18
N ILE A 268 6.92 18.94 5.56
CA ILE A 268 8.12 19.11 4.74
C ILE A 268 8.79 20.42 5.15
N ASP A 269 10.06 20.34 5.49
CA ASP A 269 10.86 21.47 5.96
C ASP A 269 11.14 22.51 4.85
N SER A 270 11.82 23.59 5.19
CA SER A 270 12.18 24.65 4.24
C SER A 270 13.17 24.19 3.15
N CYS A 271 13.90 23.09 3.39
CA CYS A 271 14.85 22.46 2.47
C CYS A 271 14.20 21.41 1.55
N GLY A 272 12.96 20.99 1.80
CA GLY A 272 12.28 19.95 1.04
C GLY A 272 12.38 18.54 1.64
N ASN A 273 12.89 18.38 2.86
CA ASN A 273 12.97 17.09 3.53
C ASN A 273 11.70 16.81 4.33
N THR A 274 11.23 15.57 4.28
CA THR A 274 10.11 15.11 5.11
C THR A 274 10.53 15.05 6.57
N THR A 275 9.68 15.55 7.48
CA THR A 275 9.95 15.44 8.92
C THR A 275 9.38 14.12 9.48
N ARG A 276 10.10 13.52 10.43
CA ARG A 276 9.72 12.22 11.00
C ARG A 276 8.44 12.16 11.86
N PRO A 277 7.92 13.24 12.51
CA PRO A 277 6.71 13.11 13.33
C PRO A 277 5.42 12.96 12.53
N ILE A 278 5.43 13.24 11.23
CA ILE A 278 4.22 13.20 10.39
C ILE A 278 4.24 11.98 9.50
N LEU A 279 3.10 11.28 9.50
CA LEU A 279 2.92 10.09 8.68
C LEU A 279 2.92 10.45 7.18
N ASP A 280 3.85 9.85 6.44
CA ASP A 280 3.89 9.84 4.98
C ASP A 280 3.56 8.44 4.47
N PHE A 281 2.48 8.31 3.70
CA PHE A 281 1.99 7.00 3.25
C PHE A 281 2.99 6.26 2.36
N CYS A 282 3.73 6.98 1.50
CA CYS A 282 4.74 6.39 0.62
C CYS A 282 5.92 5.87 1.43
N TYR A 283 6.40 6.67 2.39
CA TYR A 283 7.44 6.25 3.32
C TYR A 283 7.02 5.00 4.12
N TRP A 284 5.81 5.02 4.71
CA TRP A 284 5.35 3.91 5.55
C TRP A 284 5.03 2.65 4.76
N GLU A 285 4.49 2.76 3.54
CA GLU A 285 4.36 1.60 2.65
C GLU A 285 5.73 1.02 2.33
N ARG A 286 6.70 1.86 1.94
CA ARG A 286 8.08 1.43 1.64
C ARG A 286 8.76 0.78 2.84
N TYR A 287 8.60 1.37 4.03
CA TYR A 287 9.11 0.83 5.29
C TYR A 287 8.51 -0.55 5.60
N GLU A 288 7.19 -0.69 5.46
CA GLU A 288 6.49 -1.96 5.70
C GLU A 288 6.87 -3.03 4.67
N MET A 289 7.06 -2.64 3.39
CA MET A 289 7.55 -3.51 2.33
C MET A 289 8.94 -4.03 2.67
N CYS A 290 9.91 -3.15 2.97
CA CYS A 290 11.27 -3.55 3.33
C CYS A 290 11.33 -4.40 4.61
N THR A 291 10.48 -4.09 5.60
CA THR A 291 10.40 -4.87 6.83
C THR A 291 9.87 -6.27 6.55
N MET A 292 8.84 -6.39 5.70
CA MET A 292 8.27 -7.68 5.30
C MET A 292 9.25 -8.50 4.46
N SER A 293 9.94 -7.87 3.51
CA SER A 293 10.82 -8.55 2.56
C SER A 293 12.27 -8.65 3.03
N ARG A 294 12.58 -8.16 4.24
CA ARG A 294 13.92 -8.13 4.86
C ARG A 294 14.73 -9.37 4.48
N ALA A 295 15.99 -9.15 4.10
CA ALA A 295 16.86 -10.21 3.61
C ALA A 295 16.84 -11.42 4.55
N SER A 296 16.58 -12.59 3.98
CA SER A 296 16.55 -13.84 4.71
C SER A 296 16.97 -14.98 3.80
N GLU A 297 17.63 -15.97 4.38
CA GLU A 297 18.12 -17.14 3.66
C GLU A 297 16.96 -17.97 3.07
N ILE A 298 17.01 -18.22 1.77
CA ILE A 298 16.07 -19.10 1.07
C ILE A 298 16.65 -20.50 0.90
N SER A 299 17.94 -20.62 0.59
CA SER A 299 18.70 -21.87 0.55
C SER A 299 20.12 -21.60 1.02
N SER A 300 20.92 -22.65 1.28
CA SER A 300 22.27 -22.55 1.84
C SER A 300 23.10 -21.43 1.20
N ASN A 301 23.46 -20.42 1.98
CA ASN A 301 24.21 -19.21 1.60
C ASN A 301 23.57 -18.29 0.54
N VAL A 302 22.29 -18.49 0.21
CA VAL A 302 21.54 -17.65 -0.74
C VAL A 302 20.34 -17.00 -0.07
N PHE A 303 20.32 -15.67 -0.14
CA PHE A 303 19.39 -14.78 0.53
C PHE A 303 18.50 -14.08 -0.50
N LEU A 304 17.28 -13.77 -0.09
CA LEU A 304 16.33 -12.97 -0.88
C LEU A 304 15.92 -11.75 -0.06
N GLY A 305 16.01 -10.55 -0.63
CA GLY A 305 15.71 -9.32 0.11
C GLY A 305 15.52 -8.09 -0.78
N PRO A 306 15.10 -6.95 -0.21
CA PRO A 306 14.99 -5.70 -0.94
C PRO A 306 16.36 -5.06 -1.18
N THR A 307 16.46 -4.21 -2.19
CA THR A 307 17.58 -3.29 -2.35
C THR A 307 17.62 -2.36 -1.13
N PRO A 308 18.76 -2.25 -0.42
CA PRO A 308 18.91 -1.37 0.74
C PRO A 308 18.55 0.08 0.39
N ASP A 309 17.70 0.68 1.22
CA ASP A 309 17.20 2.04 1.02
C ASP A 309 17.78 2.97 2.10
N PRO A 310 18.70 3.90 1.76
CA PRO A 310 19.31 4.79 2.73
C PRO A 310 18.33 5.78 3.34
N MET A 311 17.12 5.94 2.78
CA MET A 311 16.08 6.81 3.34
C MET A 311 15.32 6.16 4.51
N LEU A 312 15.48 4.85 4.73
CA LEU A 312 14.84 4.10 5.81
C LEU A 312 15.75 3.99 7.04
N ASP A 313 15.96 5.12 7.72
CA ASP A 313 16.87 5.27 8.88
C ASP A 313 16.61 4.32 10.08
N SER A 314 15.48 3.61 10.11
CA SER A 314 15.02 2.81 11.25
C SER A 314 15.20 1.30 11.09
N ILE A 315 15.50 0.81 9.88
CA ILE A 315 15.81 -0.60 9.68
C ILE A 315 17.32 -0.73 9.87
N SER A 316 17.74 -1.25 11.02
CA SER A 316 19.10 -1.73 11.18
C SER A 316 19.28 -2.90 10.20
N TRP A 317 19.72 -2.58 9.00
CA TRP A 317 20.40 -3.55 8.17
C TRP A 317 21.63 -3.93 8.99
N GLU A 318 21.56 -5.05 9.73
CA GLU A 318 22.80 -5.70 10.13
C GLU A 318 23.64 -5.77 8.86
N GLU A 319 24.90 -5.34 8.92
CA GLU A 319 25.81 -5.39 7.77
C GLU A 319 26.09 -6.88 7.47
N GLU A 320 25.09 -7.60 6.96
CA GLU A 320 25.25 -8.87 6.32
C GLU A 320 26.06 -8.57 5.06
N LYS A 321 27.37 -8.77 5.18
CA LYS A 321 28.28 -8.65 4.05
C LYS A 321 28.03 -9.84 3.13
N TYR A 322 27.37 -9.57 2.02
CA TYR A 322 27.24 -10.50 0.91
C TYR A 322 28.47 -10.40 0.01
N ASP A 323 28.87 -11.52 -0.59
CA ASP A 323 29.96 -11.59 -1.55
C ASP A 323 29.48 -11.20 -2.96
N LEU A 324 28.25 -11.59 -3.29
CA LEU A 324 27.59 -11.36 -4.59
C LEU A 324 26.20 -10.77 -4.39
N LEU A 325 25.92 -9.68 -5.10
CA LEU A 325 24.61 -9.06 -5.21
C LEU A 325 24.05 -9.33 -6.62
N VAL A 326 22.86 -9.95 -6.68
CA VAL A 326 22.14 -10.22 -7.92
C VAL A 326 20.92 -9.30 -7.97
N GLU A 327 21.02 -8.19 -8.71
CA GLU A 327 19.94 -7.23 -8.88
C GLU A 327 19.00 -7.67 -10.01
N ALA A 328 17.74 -7.93 -9.69
CA ALA A 328 16.72 -8.21 -10.67
C ALA A 328 16.11 -6.89 -11.20
N SER A 329 16.15 -6.69 -12.53
CA SER A 329 15.81 -5.41 -13.16
C SER A 329 15.22 -5.58 -14.56
N ASP A 330 14.27 -4.72 -14.94
CA ASP A 330 13.59 -4.73 -16.25
C ASP A 330 14.51 -4.48 -17.44
N ILE A 331 15.65 -3.81 -17.24
CA ILE A 331 16.60 -3.48 -18.31
C ILE A 331 17.71 -4.52 -18.47
N ALA A 332 17.77 -5.51 -17.60
CA ALA A 332 18.81 -6.52 -17.60
C ALA A 332 18.56 -7.59 -18.68
N HIS A 333 19.65 -8.22 -19.13
CA HIS A 333 19.61 -9.38 -20.02
C HIS A 333 20.07 -10.62 -19.26
N VAL A 334 19.62 -11.81 -19.70
CA VAL A 334 20.09 -13.07 -19.11
C VAL A 334 21.62 -13.17 -19.29
N PRO A 335 22.40 -13.40 -18.22
CA PRO A 335 23.85 -13.50 -18.31
C PRO A 335 24.29 -14.64 -19.22
N ASP A 336 25.30 -14.38 -20.07
CA ASP A 336 25.98 -15.43 -20.85
C ASP A 336 27.09 -16.10 -20.02
N SER A 337 27.57 -17.26 -20.50
CA SER A 337 28.62 -18.01 -19.79
C SER A 337 29.92 -17.22 -19.59
N ARG A 338 30.23 -16.28 -20.50
CA ARG A 338 31.43 -15.43 -20.39
C ARG A 338 31.31 -14.42 -19.26
N SER A 339 30.13 -13.82 -19.11
CA SER A 339 29.82 -12.88 -18.04
C SER A 339 29.85 -13.58 -16.69
N LEU A 340 29.25 -14.77 -16.58
CA LEU A 340 29.28 -15.58 -15.36
C LEU A 340 30.71 -15.99 -14.98
N THR A 341 31.53 -16.43 -15.94
CA THR A 341 32.95 -16.76 -15.69
C THR A 341 33.74 -15.54 -15.19
N SER A 342 33.44 -14.36 -15.73
CA SER A 342 34.07 -13.11 -15.29
C SER A 342 33.69 -12.76 -13.84
N ILE A 343 32.43 -12.97 -13.46
CA ILE A 343 31.94 -12.78 -12.09
C ILE A 343 32.65 -13.73 -11.11
N VAL A 344 32.76 -15.02 -11.45
CA VAL A 344 33.50 -16.00 -10.62
C VAL A 344 34.96 -15.58 -10.45
N THR A 345 35.62 -15.15 -11.54
CA THR A 345 37.00 -14.67 -11.49
C THR A 345 37.17 -13.44 -10.58
N LEU A 346 36.21 -12.52 -10.60
CA LEU A 346 36.19 -11.36 -9.70
C LEU A 346 35.97 -11.75 -8.23
N LEU A 347 35.14 -12.79 -7.99
CA LEU A 347 34.88 -13.30 -6.64
C LEU A 347 36.11 -13.99 -6.02
N ASP A 348 37.01 -14.53 -6.84
CA ASP A 348 38.24 -15.20 -6.38
C ASP A 348 39.43 -14.24 -6.18
N SER A 349 39.26 -12.95 -6.49
CA SER A 349 40.28 -11.93 -6.22
C SER A 349 40.44 -11.68 -4.71
N GLU A 350 41.67 -11.86 -4.19
CA GLU A 350 42.00 -11.68 -2.76
C GLU A 350 41.93 -10.22 -2.28
N ASP A 351 42.02 -9.23 -3.18
CA ASP A 351 42.05 -7.79 -2.85
C ASP A 351 40.65 -7.13 -2.77
N ARG A 352 39.56 -7.91 -2.73
CA ARG A 352 38.19 -7.38 -2.81
C ARG A 352 37.75 -6.68 -1.51
N LYS A 353 37.32 -5.42 -1.64
CA LYS A 353 36.74 -4.61 -0.54
C LYS A 353 35.22 -4.44 -0.61
N GLU A 354 34.63 -4.58 -1.79
CA GLU A 354 33.21 -4.36 -2.07
C GLU A 354 32.56 -5.63 -2.65
N PRO A 355 31.24 -5.85 -2.48
CA PRO A 355 30.56 -6.98 -3.09
C PRO A 355 30.62 -6.92 -4.62
N VAL A 356 30.66 -8.10 -5.27
CA VAL A 356 30.49 -8.19 -6.73
C VAL A 356 29.01 -8.01 -7.04
N VAL A 357 28.70 -7.26 -8.10
CA VAL A 357 27.31 -7.03 -8.53
C VAL A 357 27.10 -7.65 -9.90
N MET A 358 25.98 -8.34 -10.06
CA MET A 358 25.47 -8.79 -11.34
C MET A 358 23.98 -8.45 -11.47
N GLU A 359 23.53 -8.29 -12.71
CA GLU A 359 22.12 -8.05 -13.00
C GLU A 359 21.48 -9.31 -13.58
N PHE A 360 20.18 -9.47 -13.34
CA PHE A 360 19.36 -10.53 -13.94
C PHE A 360 18.00 -9.95 -14.38
N PRO A 361 17.37 -10.45 -15.47
CA PRO A 361 16.07 -9.96 -15.90
C PRO A 361 15.00 -10.07 -14.82
N SER A 362 14.16 -9.06 -14.70
CA SER A 362 13.01 -9.09 -13.80
C SER A 362 12.03 -10.22 -14.13
N SER A 363 11.33 -10.69 -13.10
CA SER A 363 10.15 -11.56 -13.20
C SER A 363 9.14 -10.97 -14.19
N GLY A 364 8.60 -11.78 -15.09
CA GLY A 364 7.70 -11.35 -16.16
C GLY A 364 8.37 -10.86 -17.44
N SER A 365 9.71 -10.70 -17.46
CA SER A 365 10.44 -10.29 -18.66
C SER A 365 10.68 -11.42 -19.67
N ILE A 366 10.73 -12.69 -19.24
CA ILE A 366 10.90 -13.86 -20.12
C ILE A 366 9.52 -14.36 -20.58
N MET A 367 9.14 -14.06 -21.83
CA MET A 367 7.78 -14.24 -22.35
C MET A 367 7.55 -15.61 -23.04
N PRO A 368 6.56 -16.42 -22.62
CA PRO A 368 6.09 -17.60 -23.38
C PRO A 368 5.21 -17.22 -24.59
N PRO A 369 5.20 -17.96 -25.72
CA PRO A 369 5.97 -19.17 -26.05
C PRO A 369 7.30 -18.86 -26.77
N SER A 370 7.68 -17.58 -26.82
CA SER A 370 8.79 -17.05 -27.62
C SER A 370 10.11 -16.97 -26.87
N TRP A 371 10.22 -17.57 -25.68
CA TRP A 371 11.49 -17.62 -24.98
C TRP A 371 12.50 -18.37 -25.85
N SER A 372 13.64 -17.74 -26.07
CA SER A 372 14.73 -18.38 -26.78
C SER A 372 15.31 -19.48 -25.89
N HIS A 373 15.71 -20.60 -26.48
CA HIS A 373 16.48 -21.62 -25.74
C HIS A 373 17.67 -20.98 -24.99
N ALA A 374 18.25 -19.91 -25.55
CA ALA A 374 19.31 -19.13 -24.92
C ALA A 374 18.93 -18.47 -23.59
N GLU A 375 17.71 -17.94 -23.43
CA GLU A 375 17.26 -17.35 -22.15
C GLU A 375 17.09 -18.41 -21.06
N VAL A 376 16.53 -19.57 -21.41
CA VAL A 376 16.42 -20.70 -20.47
C VAL A 376 17.80 -21.29 -20.16
N ASP A 377 18.68 -21.41 -21.15
CA ASP A 377 20.06 -21.86 -20.97
C ASP A 377 20.81 -20.93 -20.01
N GLY A 378 20.70 -19.62 -20.19
CA GLY A 378 21.34 -18.64 -19.33
C GLY A 378 20.73 -18.59 -17.91
N LEU A 379 19.41 -18.78 -17.77
CA LEU A 379 18.76 -18.95 -16.46
C LEU A 379 19.29 -20.19 -15.72
N MET A 380 19.41 -21.32 -16.42
CA MET A 380 19.95 -22.56 -15.87
C MET A 380 21.43 -22.43 -15.49
N GLU A 381 22.24 -21.82 -16.36
CA GLU A 381 23.66 -21.59 -16.11
C GLU A 381 23.89 -20.62 -14.94
N THR A 382 23.02 -19.62 -14.81
CA THR A 382 22.99 -18.73 -13.64
C THR A 382 22.72 -19.55 -12.37
N CYS A 383 21.68 -20.38 -12.34
CA CYS A 383 21.36 -21.19 -11.16
C CYS A 383 22.51 -22.13 -10.76
N LYS A 384 23.15 -22.81 -11.73
CA LYS A 384 24.33 -23.66 -11.50
C LYS A 384 25.49 -22.88 -10.90
N THR A 385 25.79 -21.71 -11.47
CA THR A 385 26.89 -20.85 -11.02
C THR A 385 26.64 -20.38 -9.59
N LEU A 386 25.44 -19.89 -9.29
CA LEU A 386 25.06 -19.46 -7.94
C LEU A 386 25.14 -20.64 -6.94
N TYR A 387 24.68 -21.84 -7.34
CA TYR A 387 24.74 -23.01 -6.48
C TYR A 387 26.18 -23.43 -6.17
N ALA A 388 27.06 -23.47 -7.17
CA ALA A 388 28.46 -23.83 -7.00
C ALA A 388 29.22 -22.83 -6.10
N LEU A 389 28.92 -21.53 -6.25
CA LEU A 389 29.47 -20.48 -5.39
C LEU A 389 28.98 -20.59 -3.94
N ALA A 390 27.70 -20.89 -3.75
CA ALA A 390 27.07 -21.01 -2.44
C ALA A 390 27.40 -22.34 -1.72
N ASN A 391 27.70 -23.40 -2.48
CA ASN A 391 27.92 -24.76 -1.98
C ASN A 391 29.19 -25.38 -2.61
N PRO A 392 30.38 -24.87 -2.30
CA PRO A 392 31.62 -25.36 -2.90
C PRO A 392 31.91 -26.80 -2.50
N THR A 393 32.10 -27.66 -3.49
CA THR A 393 32.49 -29.07 -3.31
C THR A 393 33.98 -29.31 -3.53
N GLU A 394 34.71 -28.32 -4.06
CA GLU A 394 36.12 -28.45 -4.41
C GLU A 394 37.05 -28.09 -3.24
N VAL A 395 38.09 -28.90 -3.08
CA VAL A 395 39.18 -28.70 -2.12
C VAL A 395 40.37 -28.09 -2.85
N ASN A 396 40.83 -26.92 -2.42
CA ASN A 396 41.88 -26.19 -3.12
C ASN A 396 43.27 -26.71 -2.69
N ARG A 397 43.87 -27.57 -3.52
CA ARG A 397 45.26 -28.04 -3.30
C ARG A 397 46.26 -26.98 -3.76
N LYS A 398 46.77 -26.17 -2.82
CA LYS A 398 47.86 -25.22 -3.09
C LYS A 398 49.08 -25.96 -3.68
N LYS A 399 49.38 -25.72 -4.97
CA LYS A 399 50.55 -26.29 -5.65
C LYS A 399 51.82 -25.61 -5.13
N ARG A 400 52.63 -26.36 -4.37
CA ARG A 400 53.91 -25.94 -3.79
C ARG A 400 54.77 -25.15 -4.79
N ARG A 401 55.20 -23.92 -4.44
CA ARG A 401 56.43 -23.35 -5.00
C ARG A 401 57.56 -24.27 -4.55
N LYS A 402 58.22 -24.91 -5.51
CA LYS A 402 59.30 -25.87 -5.32
C LYS A 402 60.48 -25.22 -4.58
N ASN A 403 60.45 -25.09 -3.24
CA ASN A 403 61.60 -24.76 -2.39
C ASN A 403 61.33 -24.62 -0.87
N GLU A 404 60.46 -25.41 -0.21
CA GLU A 404 60.46 -25.43 1.27
C GLU A 404 60.27 -26.84 1.82
N GLU A 405 61.09 -27.20 2.80
CA GLU A 405 61.49 -28.51 3.30
C GLU A 405 60.34 -29.42 3.80
N GLU A 406 60.62 -30.73 3.85
CA GLU A 406 59.73 -31.80 4.30
C GLU A 406 59.36 -31.62 5.79
N GLY A 407 58.06 -31.48 6.09
CA GLY A 407 57.58 -31.54 7.47
C GLY A 407 56.20 -30.94 7.79
N THR A 408 55.54 -30.24 6.87
CA THR A 408 54.23 -29.61 7.13
C THR A 408 53.07 -30.51 6.70
N ILE A 409 52.14 -30.78 7.62
CA ILE A 409 50.87 -31.47 7.32
C ILE A 409 50.07 -30.57 6.36
N GLU A 410 49.73 -31.09 5.18
CA GLU A 410 48.86 -30.41 4.21
C GLU A 410 47.48 -30.19 4.84
N LEU A 411 47.10 -28.94 5.07
CA LEU A 411 45.72 -28.56 5.37
C LEU A 411 45.03 -28.26 4.04
N ASP A 412 44.14 -29.16 3.66
CA ASP A 412 43.19 -28.97 2.56
C ASP A 412 42.31 -27.74 2.86
N GLU A 413 42.55 -26.62 2.18
CA GLU A 413 41.71 -25.42 2.30
C GLU A 413 40.48 -25.59 1.38
N ILE A 414 39.32 -25.82 1.99
CA ILE A 414 38.03 -25.83 1.27
C ILE A 414 37.75 -24.41 0.79
N THR A 415 37.38 -24.26 -0.49
CA THR A 415 36.95 -22.96 -1.03
C THR A 415 35.82 -22.41 -0.17
N PRO A 416 35.90 -21.16 0.32
CA PRO A 416 34.87 -20.63 1.21
C PRO A 416 33.55 -20.46 0.45
N ALA A 417 32.46 -20.90 1.07
CA ALA A 417 31.12 -20.69 0.54
C ALA A 417 30.82 -19.19 0.45
N ARG A 418 30.25 -18.76 -0.69
CA ARG A 418 29.94 -17.36 -0.94
C ARG A 418 28.52 -17.04 -0.50
N LYS A 419 28.33 -15.92 0.19
CA LYS A 419 27.02 -15.38 0.53
C LYS A 419 26.45 -14.57 -0.63
N ILE A 420 25.27 -14.94 -1.10
CA ILE A 420 24.65 -14.34 -2.28
C ILE A 420 23.32 -13.69 -1.87
N LEU A 421 23.10 -12.43 -2.25
CA LEU A 421 21.79 -11.78 -2.12
C LEU A 421 21.16 -11.59 -3.49
N ILE A 422 20.01 -12.23 -3.71
CA ILE A 422 19.11 -11.90 -4.80
C ILE A 422 18.20 -10.77 -4.32
N HIS A 423 18.20 -9.63 -5.01
CA HIS A 423 17.40 -8.48 -4.60
C HIS A 423 16.76 -7.72 -5.75
N CYS A 424 15.71 -6.97 -5.41
CA CYS A 424 15.09 -5.95 -6.25
C CYS A 424 14.52 -4.85 -5.35
N ALA A 425 13.94 -3.79 -5.91
CA ALA A 425 13.53 -2.62 -5.13
C ALA A 425 12.68 -3.00 -3.90
N ASP A 426 11.64 -3.80 -4.09
CA ASP A 426 10.75 -4.27 -3.01
C ASP A 426 11.14 -5.61 -2.38
N GLY A 427 12.09 -6.32 -3.00
CA GLY A 427 12.62 -7.60 -2.56
C GLY A 427 11.79 -8.83 -2.93
N TYR A 428 10.79 -8.68 -3.79
CA TYR A 428 10.01 -9.82 -4.28
C TYR A 428 9.46 -9.70 -5.71
N THR A 429 9.07 -8.52 -6.20
CA THR A 429 8.33 -8.43 -7.48
C THR A 429 9.20 -8.82 -8.67
N GLU A 430 10.39 -8.25 -8.77
CA GLU A 430 11.28 -8.50 -9.91
C GLU A 430 12.18 -9.73 -9.69
N SER A 431 12.43 -10.11 -8.43
CA SER A 431 13.34 -11.21 -8.09
C SER A 431 12.70 -12.60 -8.05
N SER A 432 11.37 -12.71 -8.17
CA SER A 432 10.65 -13.97 -7.92
C SER A 432 11.01 -15.09 -8.90
N LEU A 433 11.09 -14.83 -10.21
CA LEU A 433 11.44 -15.86 -11.21
C LEU A 433 12.78 -16.53 -10.87
N LEU A 434 13.84 -15.75 -10.67
CA LEU A 434 15.17 -16.29 -10.35
C LEU A 434 15.18 -17.00 -9.00
N ALA A 435 14.56 -16.40 -7.97
CA ALA A 435 14.52 -16.98 -6.63
C ALA A 435 13.80 -18.35 -6.62
N LEU A 436 12.68 -18.46 -7.32
CA LEU A 436 11.92 -19.72 -7.44
C LEU A 436 12.69 -20.76 -8.24
N THR A 437 13.27 -20.38 -9.38
CA THR A 437 14.09 -21.29 -10.20
C THR A 437 15.28 -21.82 -9.40
N TYR A 438 15.98 -20.93 -8.70
CA TYR A 438 17.13 -21.27 -7.88
C TYR A 438 16.72 -22.22 -6.74
N TYR A 439 15.61 -21.94 -6.05
CA TYR A 439 15.13 -22.82 -4.97
C TYR A 439 14.73 -24.21 -5.49
N MET A 440 14.03 -24.29 -6.63
CA MET A 440 13.72 -25.56 -7.29
C MET A 440 15.00 -26.34 -7.64
N TYR A 441 16.00 -25.65 -8.19
CA TYR A 441 17.29 -26.25 -8.54
C TYR A 441 18.08 -26.71 -7.32
N ALA A 442 18.21 -25.85 -6.30
CA ALA A 442 19.02 -26.09 -5.12
C ALA A 442 18.40 -27.15 -4.21
N GLU A 443 17.10 -27.12 -3.96
CA GLU A 443 16.43 -28.08 -3.08
C GLU A 443 15.94 -29.33 -3.82
N GLY A 444 15.95 -29.32 -5.16
CA GLY A 444 15.46 -30.44 -5.96
C GLY A 444 13.97 -30.68 -5.76
N VAL A 445 13.16 -29.63 -5.83
CA VAL A 445 11.70 -29.71 -5.61
C VAL A 445 10.91 -29.14 -6.79
N PRO A 446 9.75 -29.71 -7.13
CA PRO A 446 8.86 -29.16 -8.15
C PRO A 446 8.42 -27.73 -7.82
N ALA A 447 7.96 -26.99 -8.83
CA ALA A 447 7.54 -25.60 -8.70
C ALA A 447 6.47 -25.43 -7.61
N HIS A 448 5.42 -26.26 -7.60
CA HIS A 448 4.36 -26.14 -6.60
C HIS A 448 4.86 -26.32 -5.15
N GLU A 449 5.86 -27.19 -4.93
CA GLU A 449 6.48 -27.35 -3.62
C GLU A 449 7.39 -26.17 -3.27
N ALA A 450 8.22 -25.71 -4.21
CA ALA A 450 9.06 -24.53 -4.02
C ALA A 450 8.23 -23.32 -3.57
N TRP A 451 7.07 -23.09 -4.21
CA TRP A 451 6.16 -22.02 -3.82
C TRP A 451 5.68 -22.13 -2.37
N VAL A 452 5.20 -23.33 -1.98
CA VAL A 452 4.67 -23.56 -0.64
C VAL A 452 5.77 -23.49 0.41
N GLN A 453 6.94 -24.11 0.17
CA GLN A 453 8.05 -24.14 1.12
C GLN A 453 8.67 -22.74 1.31
N LEU A 454 8.89 -21.98 0.24
CA LEU A 454 9.34 -20.59 0.37
C LEU A 454 8.34 -19.75 1.16
N HIS A 455 7.04 -19.95 0.91
CA HIS A 455 6.00 -19.18 1.59
C HIS A 455 5.87 -19.54 3.08
N ARG A 456 5.66 -20.83 3.35
CA ARG A 456 5.32 -21.39 4.65
C ARG A 456 6.57 -21.55 5.51
N ASP A 457 7.58 -22.22 4.99
CA ASP A 457 8.73 -22.70 5.77
C ASP A 457 9.82 -21.61 5.87
N LYS A 458 10.08 -20.89 4.77
CA LYS A 458 11.04 -19.77 4.76
C LYS A 458 10.41 -18.42 5.12
N GLY A 459 9.10 -18.38 5.35
CA GLY A 459 8.42 -17.14 5.74
C GLY A 459 8.43 -16.05 4.67
N ARG A 460 8.68 -16.37 3.40
CA ARG A 460 8.77 -15.38 2.32
C ARG A 460 7.39 -15.05 1.76
N ASN A 461 7.06 -13.77 1.75
CA ASN A 461 5.99 -13.30 0.88
C ASN A 461 6.61 -13.03 -0.50
N PHE A 462 6.07 -13.64 -1.54
CA PHE A 462 6.56 -13.46 -2.90
C PHE A 462 5.39 -13.48 -3.90
N PHE A 463 5.67 -12.99 -5.10
CA PHE A 463 4.68 -12.83 -6.17
C PHE A 463 5.31 -13.28 -7.49
N ALA A 464 4.74 -14.30 -8.11
CA ALA A 464 5.13 -14.71 -9.45
C ALA A 464 4.07 -14.23 -10.44
N TYR A 465 4.51 -13.71 -11.58
CA TYR A 465 3.57 -13.44 -12.68
C TYR A 465 3.02 -14.76 -13.21
N GLN A 466 1.80 -14.73 -13.75
CA GLN A 466 1.20 -15.92 -14.35
C GLN A 466 2.09 -16.51 -15.46
N GLN A 467 2.79 -15.65 -16.22
CA GLN A 467 3.75 -16.08 -17.24
C GLN A 467 4.95 -16.81 -16.63
N ASP A 468 5.49 -16.35 -15.51
CA ASP A 468 6.61 -17.01 -14.82
C ASP A 468 6.19 -18.39 -14.30
N ALA A 469 4.99 -18.49 -13.73
CA ALA A 469 4.45 -19.78 -13.30
C ALA A 469 4.31 -20.76 -14.47
N LEU A 470 3.81 -20.30 -15.62
CA LEU A 470 3.72 -21.12 -16.84
C LEU A 470 5.10 -21.54 -17.35
N LEU A 471 6.06 -20.61 -17.39
CA LEU A 471 7.45 -20.90 -17.77
C LEU A 471 8.04 -21.98 -16.87
N LEU A 472 7.98 -21.78 -15.55
CA LEU A 472 8.57 -22.70 -14.56
C LEU A 472 7.95 -24.09 -14.63
N MET A 473 6.64 -24.19 -14.85
CA MET A 473 5.99 -25.49 -15.04
C MET A 473 6.44 -26.20 -16.33
N GLN A 474 6.76 -25.44 -17.40
CA GLN A 474 7.28 -26.01 -18.65
C GLN A 474 8.74 -26.46 -18.55
N ILE A 475 9.60 -25.68 -17.87
CA ILE A 475 11.04 -25.98 -17.75
C ILE A 475 11.38 -26.81 -16.51
N GLN A 476 10.41 -27.08 -15.63
CA GLN A 476 10.58 -27.92 -14.44
C GLN A 476 11.30 -29.24 -14.69
N PRO A 477 10.97 -30.05 -15.73
CA PRO A 477 11.69 -31.30 -15.99
C PRO A 477 13.20 -31.08 -16.16
N ARG A 478 13.57 -29.98 -16.82
CA ARG A 478 14.97 -29.61 -17.05
C ARG A 478 15.63 -29.15 -15.76
N ILE A 479 14.98 -28.26 -15.01
CA ILE A 479 15.48 -27.76 -13.72
C ILE A 479 15.83 -28.93 -12.80
N LEU A 480 14.90 -29.88 -12.66
CA LEU A 480 15.06 -31.05 -11.81
C LEU A 480 16.10 -32.04 -12.36
N SER A 481 16.18 -32.25 -13.68
CA SER A 481 17.20 -33.13 -14.27
C SER A 481 18.64 -32.68 -14.02
N GLU A 482 18.84 -31.37 -13.91
CA GLU A 482 20.15 -30.76 -13.72
C GLU A 482 20.42 -30.43 -12.23
N SER A 483 19.43 -30.63 -11.35
CA SER A 483 19.53 -30.36 -9.92
C SER A 483 20.43 -31.39 -9.23
N PRO A 484 21.33 -30.97 -8.32
CA PRO A 484 22.16 -31.87 -7.55
C PRO A 484 21.40 -32.65 -6.47
N ASN A 485 20.18 -32.20 -6.10
CA ASN A 485 19.40 -32.78 -4.99
C ASN A 485 18.12 -33.50 -5.45
N TRP A 486 17.83 -33.53 -6.76
CA TRP A 486 16.71 -34.29 -7.31
C TRP A 486 17.03 -35.78 -7.45
N HIS A 487 16.17 -36.63 -6.90
CA HIS A 487 16.32 -38.09 -6.94
C HIS A 487 15.08 -38.82 -7.52
N GLY A 488 14.06 -38.07 -7.96
CA GLY A 488 12.79 -38.60 -8.44
C GLY A 488 12.75 -38.93 -9.94
N ASP A 489 11.63 -39.49 -10.40
CA ASP A 489 11.38 -39.71 -11.83
C ASP A 489 10.81 -38.45 -12.49
N ILE A 490 11.50 -37.96 -13.52
CA ILE A 490 11.16 -36.74 -14.27
C ILE A 490 10.02 -37.02 -15.26
N PHE A 491 9.84 -38.27 -15.68
CA PHE A 491 8.78 -38.67 -16.60
C PHE A 491 7.42 -38.83 -15.90
N HIS A 492 7.42 -39.00 -14.57
CA HIS A 492 6.22 -39.20 -13.76
C HIS A 492 6.18 -38.22 -12.58
N MET A 493 5.94 -36.94 -12.88
CA MET A 493 5.70 -35.92 -11.86
C MET A 493 4.20 -35.69 -11.68
N GLU A 494 3.67 -35.99 -10.50
CA GLU A 494 2.30 -35.62 -10.15
C GLU A 494 2.23 -34.10 -9.88
N GLN A 495 1.41 -33.38 -10.64
CA GLN A 495 1.03 -32.01 -10.28
C GLN A 495 -0.23 -32.05 -9.42
N PRO A 496 -0.24 -31.39 -8.25
CA PRO A 496 -1.42 -31.36 -7.44
C PRO A 496 -2.47 -30.47 -8.09
N ARG A 497 -3.74 -30.89 -8.03
CA ARG A 497 -4.87 -30.19 -8.65
C ARG A 497 -5.00 -28.73 -8.19
N TRP A 498 -4.60 -28.44 -6.95
CA TRP A 498 -4.61 -27.07 -6.43
C TRP A 498 -3.67 -26.13 -7.20
N ALA A 499 -2.54 -26.64 -7.71
CA ALA A 499 -1.56 -25.83 -8.42
C ALA A 499 -2.03 -25.47 -9.83
N GLU A 500 -2.79 -26.34 -10.50
CA GLU A 500 -3.43 -26.06 -11.79
C GLU A 500 -4.45 -24.91 -11.70
N GLN A 501 -5.02 -24.68 -10.52
CA GLN A 501 -6.02 -23.64 -10.25
C GLN A 501 -5.41 -22.30 -9.82
N LEU A 502 -4.08 -22.21 -9.68
CA LEU A 502 -3.41 -20.97 -9.33
C LEU A 502 -3.28 -20.04 -10.54
N ASP A 503 -3.61 -18.77 -10.34
CA ASP A 503 -3.42 -17.69 -11.31
C ASP A 503 -2.04 -17.03 -11.19
N GLY A 504 -1.08 -17.70 -10.55
CA GLY A 504 0.29 -17.23 -10.30
C GLY A 504 0.53 -16.74 -8.86
N SER A 505 -0.52 -16.60 -8.03
CA SER A 505 -0.35 -16.00 -6.71
C SER A 505 -1.04 -16.74 -5.56
N LEU A 506 -0.35 -16.82 -4.42
CA LEU A 506 -0.90 -17.32 -3.17
C LEU A 506 -1.77 -16.24 -2.48
N PRO A 507 -2.70 -16.60 -1.57
CA PRO A 507 -3.29 -15.63 -0.67
C PRO A 507 -2.19 -14.93 0.14
N SER A 508 -2.36 -13.63 0.38
CA SER A 508 -1.34 -12.81 1.03
C SER A 508 -1.34 -13.01 2.53
N ARG A 509 -0.23 -13.48 3.10
CA ARG A 509 -0.05 -13.55 4.55
C ARG A 509 0.13 -12.15 5.13
N ILE A 510 -0.91 -11.67 5.83
CA ILE A 510 -0.91 -10.35 6.47
C ILE A 510 -0.33 -10.44 7.88
N LEU A 511 -0.77 -11.43 8.65
CA LEU A 511 -0.22 -11.81 9.95
C LEU A 511 0.05 -13.32 9.93
N PRO A 512 0.86 -13.87 10.85
CA PRO A 512 1.18 -15.31 10.87
C PRO A 512 -0.04 -16.23 10.85
N TYR A 513 -1.18 -15.78 11.37
CA TYR A 513 -2.44 -16.51 11.46
C TYR A 513 -3.56 -15.96 10.56
N MET A 514 -3.28 -14.95 9.72
CA MET A 514 -4.30 -14.27 8.92
C MET A 514 -3.85 -14.03 7.49
N TYR A 515 -4.60 -14.59 6.55
CA TYR A 515 -4.41 -14.47 5.12
C TYR A 515 -5.50 -13.61 4.49
N LEU A 516 -5.13 -12.78 3.52
CA LEU A 516 -6.04 -12.02 2.68
C LEU A 516 -6.05 -12.61 1.26
N GLY A 517 -7.22 -13.04 0.79
CA GLY A 517 -7.38 -13.63 -0.54
C GLY A 517 -8.64 -13.21 -1.29
N ASN A 518 -8.82 -13.85 -2.44
CA ASN A 518 -9.98 -13.71 -3.32
C ASN A 518 -10.87 -14.96 -3.24
N LEU A 519 -11.96 -14.98 -4.01
CA LEU A 519 -12.89 -16.11 -4.04
C LEU A 519 -12.26 -17.39 -4.64
N ASN A 520 -11.30 -17.25 -5.57
CA ASN A 520 -10.60 -18.40 -6.15
C ASN A 520 -9.76 -19.13 -5.09
N HIS A 521 -9.02 -18.39 -4.26
CA HIS A 521 -8.27 -18.95 -3.13
C HIS A 521 -9.21 -19.69 -2.17
N ALA A 522 -10.35 -19.10 -1.84
CA ALA A 522 -11.33 -19.71 -0.95
C ALA A 522 -11.98 -20.97 -1.54
N ASN A 523 -12.08 -21.06 -2.86
CA ASN A 523 -12.58 -22.24 -3.57
C ASN A 523 -11.50 -23.29 -3.89
N ASN A 524 -10.28 -23.14 -3.36
CA ASN A 524 -9.19 -24.09 -3.51
C ASN A 524 -8.79 -24.71 -2.14
N PRO A 525 -9.59 -25.64 -1.60
CA PRO A 525 -9.42 -26.17 -0.24
C PRO A 525 -8.13 -26.97 -0.04
N GLU A 526 -7.61 -27.60 -1.09
CA GLU A 526 -6.32 -28.29 -1.06
C GLU A 526 -5.17 -27.29 -0.84
N LEU A 527 -5.16 -26.17 -1.57
CA LEU A 527 -4.23 -25.07 -1.32
C LEU A 527 -4.33 -24.54 0.12
N LEU A 528 -5.55 -24.34 0.64
CA LEU A 528 -5.73 -23.88 2.02
C LEU A 528 -5.03 -24.81 3.01
N ARG A 529 -5.18 -26.12 2.82
CA ARG A 529 -4.52 -27.14 3.65
C ARG A 529 -3.00 -27.06 3.54
N GLU A 530 -2.45 -26.95 2.34
CA GLU A 530 -0.99 -26.84 2.13
C GLU A 530 -0.38 -25.62 2.82
N LEU A 531 -1.15 -24.52 2.91
CA LEU A 531 -0.77 -23.29 3.60
C LEU A 531 -1.09 -23.29 5.11
N GLY A 532 -1.61 -24.38 5.68
CA GLY A 532 -2.00 -24.46 7.09
C GLY A 532 -3.21 -23.58 7.46
N ILE A 533 -4.03 -23.21 6.48
CA ILE A 533 -5.26 -22.45 6.68
C ILE A 533 -6.36 -23.43 7.08
N THR A 534 -6.90 -23.23 8.28
CA THR A 534 -7.89 -24.12 8.91
C THR A 534 -9.26 -23.47 9.06
N ARG A 535 -9.38 -22.16 8.76
CA ARG A 535 -10.61 -21.38 8.85
C ARG A 535 -10.79 -20.48 7.64
N VAL A 536 -12.05 -20.22 7.26
CA VAL A 536 -12.41 -19.30 6.17
C VAL A 536 -13.45 -18.31 6.67
N LEU A 537 -13.16 -17.03 6.49
CA LEU A 537 -14.05 -15.89 6.73
C LEU A 537 -14.43 -15.26 5.39
N SER A 538 -15.66 -15.49 4.95
CA SER A 538 -16.20 -14.98 3.71
C SER A 538 -17.00 -13.70 3.95
N VAL A 539 -16.54 -12.58 3.37
CA VAL A 539 -17.14 -11.26 3.60
C VAL A 539 -17.96 -10.83 2.38
N GLY A 540 -19.29 -10.98 2.47
CA GLY A 540 -20.22 -10.61 1.41
C GLY A 540 -20.18 -11.50 0.17
N GLU A 541 -19.42 -12.58 0.20
CA GLU A 541 -19.37 -13.63 -0.82
C GLU A 541 -19.48 -14.97 -0.13
N SER A 542 -19.95 -16.00 -0.82
CA SER A 542 -20.00 -17.36 -0.29
C SER A 542 -19.08 -18.26 -1.09
N ILE A 543 -18.44 -19.21 -0.42
CA ILE A 543 -17.74 -20.32 -1.06
C ILE A 543 -18.74 -21.22 -1.80
N THR A 544 -18.28 -21.87 -2.86
CA THR A 544 -19.10 -22.74 -3.72
C THR A 544 -18.52 -24.15 -3.78
N TRP A 545 -18.13 -24.70 -2.63
CA TRP A 545 -17.63 -26.08 -2.55
C TRP A 545 -18.76 -27.07 -2.84
N PRO A 546 -18.58 -28.00 -3.80
CA PRO A 546 -19.51 -29.09 -4.02
C PRO A 546 -19.73 -29.93 -2.75
N GLU A 547 -20.93 -30.50 -2.58
CA GLU A 547 -21.29 -31.23 -1.35
C GLU A 547 -20.42 -32.48 -1.14
N ASP A 548 -20.02 -33.15 -2.21
CA ASP A 548 -19.08 -34.27 -2.19
C ASP A 548 -17.68 -33.82 -1.73
N VAL A 549 -17.21 -32.67 -2.20
CA VAL A 549 -15.95 -32.06 -1.75
C VAL A 549 -16.03 -31.68 -0.28
N ARG A 550 -17.12 -31.04 0.14
CA ARG A 550 -17.33 -30.64 1.54
C ARG A 550 -17.34 -31.85 2.48
N LYS A 551 -18.02 -32.93 2.09
CA LYS A 551 -18.03 -34.21 2.82
C LYS A 551 -16.64 -34.85 2.86
N LYS A 552 -15.92 -34.86 1.74
CA LYS A 552 -14.57 -35.43 1.65
C LYS A 552 -13.55 -34.67 2.50
N LEU A 553 -13.64 -33.34 2.52
CA LEU A 553 -12.77 -32.48 3.34
C LEU A 553 -13.09 -32.59 4.83
N ASN A 554 -14.32 -32.97 5.18
CA ASN A 554 -14.83 -33.01 6.56
C ASN A 554 -14.56 -31.68 7.30
N TRP A 555 -14.74 -30.55 6.61
CA TRP A 555 -14.43 -29.24 7.16
C TRP A 555 -15.47 -28.86 8.22
N PRO A 556 -15.08 -28.56 9.47
CA PRO A 556 -16.04 -28.28 10.52
C PRO A 556 -16.80 -26.97 10.25
N SER A 557 -18.12 -26.97 10.48
CA SER A 557 -18.96 -25.82 10.11
C SER A 557 -18.62 -24.56 10.90
N GLU A 558 -18.14 -24.71 12.13
CA GLU A 558 -17.65 -23.64 13.01
C GLU A 558 -16.34 -22.99 12.52
N LYS A 559 -15.66 -23.59 11.53
CA LYS A 559 -14.46 -23.04 10.88
C LYS A 559 -14.78 -22.27 9.60
N LEU A 560 -16.07 -22.15 9.26
CA LEU A 560 -16.56 -21.39 8.13
C LEU A 560 -17.50 -20.29 8.64
N MET A 561 -17.08 -19.04 8.48
CA MET A 561 -17.90 -17.88 8.83
C MET A 561 -18.26 -17.10 7.57
N VAL A 562 -19.54 -16.78 7.41
CA VAL A 562 -20.03 -15.92 6.32
C VAL A 562 -20.67 -14.68 6.92
N VAL A 563 -20.18 -13.52 6.48
CA VAL A 563 -20.80 -12.22 6.74
C VAL A 563 -21.74 -11.91 5.58
N ASN A 564 -23.05 -11.97 5.87
CA ASN A 564 -24.11 -11.72 4.90
C ASN A 564 -24.53 -10.24 4.92
N GLY A 565 -25.21 -9.79 3.85
CA GLY A 565 -25.79 -8.45 3.82
C GLY A 565 -24.80 -7.30 3.66
N VAL A 566 -23.53 -7.60 3.30
CA VAL A 566 -22.50 -6.59 3.04
C VAL A 566 -22.04 -6.66 1.59
N GLN A 567 -22.47 -5.70 0.77
CA GLN A 567 -21.95 -5.52 -0.59
C GLN A 567 -20.87 -4.44 -0.63
N ASP A 568 -20.04 -4.45 -1.67
CA ASP A 568 -19.01 -3.43 -1.91
C ASP A 568 -19.58 -2.19 -2.62
N ASN A 569 -20.68 -1.65 -2.07
CA ASN A 569 -21.58 -0.74 -2.76
C ASN A 569 -21.55 0.70 -2.20
N GLY A 570 -20.71 0.96 -1.19
CA GLY A 570 -20.63 2.26 -0.52
C GLY A 570 -21.82 2.60 0.39
N VAL A 571 -22.77 1.68 0.55
CA VAL A 571 -24.00 1.86 1.33
C VAL A 571 -24.05 0.92 2.52
N ASP A 572 -23.66 -0.35 2.38
CA ASP A 572 -23.78 -1.32 3.46
C ASP A 572 -22.66 -1.08 4.49
N PRO A 573 -22.96 -1.06 5.81
CA PRO A 573 -21.93 -0.97 6.84
C PRO A 573 -21.20 -2.30 7.02
N LEU A 574 -19.96 -2.25 7.51
CA LEU A 574 -19.25 -3.42 8.01
C LEU A 574 -18.90 -3.30 9.51
N TRP A 575 -19.05 -2.09 10.06
CA TRP A 575 -18.84 -1.76 11.48
C TRP A 575 -19.36 -2.82 12.46
N ASP A 576 -20.64 -3.18 12.33
CA ASP A 576 -21.32 -4.06 13.30
C ASP A 576 -20.78 -5.50 13.31
N GLU A 577 -20.04 -5.90 12.26
CA GLU A 577 -19.46 -7.23 12.12
C GLU A 577 -18.00 -7.29 12.56
N PHE A 578 -17.36 -6.14 12.85
CA PHE A 578 -15.94 -6.10 13.23
C PHE A 578 -15.64 -6.99 14.44
N GLU A 579 -16.31 -6.81 15.57
CA GLU A 579 -16.01 -7.60 16.77
C GLU A 579 -16.21 -9.10 16.56
N ARG A 580 -17.27 -9.49 15.85
CA ARG A 580 -17.56 -10.89 15.53
C ARG A 580 -16.51 -11.50 14.61
N CYS A 581 -16.08 -10.78 13.58
CA CYS A 581 -15.01 -11.21 12.67
C CYS A 581 -13.68 -11.35 13.40
N LEU A 582 -13.33 -10.38 14.25
CA LEU A 582 -12.08 -10.37 15.01
C LEU A 582 -12.04 -11.50 16.05
N ALA A 583 -13.16 -11.80 16.71
CA ALA A 583 -13.27 -12.95 17.60
C ALA A 583 -13.06 -14.28 16.85
N PHE A 584 -13.58 -14.41 15.63
CA PHE A 584 -13.35 -15.58 14.78
C PHE A 584 -11.87 -15.75 14.40
N LEU A 585 -11.19 -14.65 14.07
CA LEU A 585 -9.75 -14.63 13.79
C LEU A 585 -8.93 -15.01 15.04
N ALA A 586 -9.29 -14.46 16.20
CA ALA A 586 -8.65 -14.77 17.47
C ALA A 586 -8.78 -16.26 17.84
N ALA A 587 -9.93 -16.88 17.55
CA ALA A 587 -10.12 -18.31 17.77
C ALA A 587 -9.20 -19.17 16.88
N GLY A 588 -9.00 -18.78 15.61
CA GLY A 588 -8.03 -19.44 14.73
C GLY A 588 -6.60 -19.33 15.24
N LYS A 589 -6.21 -18.11 15.64
CA LYS A 589 -4.89 -17.84 16.25
C LYS A 589 -4.64 -18.71 17.49
N ALA A 590 -5.62 -18.83 18.39
CA ALA A 590 -5.51 -19.60 19.62
C ALA A 590 -5.32 -21.11 19.38
N GLU A 591 -5.81 -21.63 18.26
CA GLU A 591 -5.66 -23.03 17.85
C GLU A 591 -4.36 -23.30 17.08
N GLY A 592 -3.54 -22.27 16.83
CA GLY A 592 -2.33 -22.38 16.03
C GLY A 592 -2.57 -22.51 14.52
N GLY A 593 -3.81 -22.30 14.06
CA GLY A 593 -4.18 -22.37 12.64
C GLY A 593 -4.32 -20.99 12.00
N ALA A 594 -4.13 -20.92 10.69
CA ALA A 594 -4.37 -19.68 9.94
C ALA A 594 -5.83 -19.56 9.48
N THR A 595 -6.32 -18.32 9.36
CA THR A 595 -7.64 -17.99 8.81
C THR A 595 -7.49 -17.24 7.50
N LEU A 596 -8.19 -17.68 6.45
CA LEU A 596 -8.34 -16.93 5.20
C LEU A 596 -9.52 -15.96 5.32
N VAL A 597 -9.26 -14.67 5.16
CA VAL A 597 -10.28 -13.65 4.98
C VAL A 597 -10.38 -13.32 3.50
N HIS A 598 -11.57 -13.48 2.92
CA HIS A 598 -11.77 -13.22 1.50
C HIS A 598 -13.10 -12.53 1.20
N CYS A 599 -13.13 -11.88 0.05
CA CYS A 599 -14.36 -11.48 -0.62
C CYS A 599 -14.26 -11.94 -2.08
N ARG A 600 -14.79 -11.16 -3.03
CA ARG A 600 -14.71 -11.53 -4.45
C ARG A 600 -13.27 -11.46 -4.95
N VAL A 601 -12.63 -10.31 -4.75
CA VAL A 601 -11.28 -10.01 -5.28
C VAL A 601 -10.21 -9.84 -4.19
N GLY A 602 -10.62 -9.59 -2.94
CA GLY A 602 -9.67 -9.34 -1.86
C GLY A 602 -9.15 -7.90 -1.82
N VAL A 603 -9.97 -6.93 -2.24
CA VAL A 603 -9.57 -5.50 -2.38
C VAL A 603 -10.25 -4.59 -1.37
N SER A 604 -11.55 -4.77 -1.11
CA SER A 604 -12.35 -3.84 -0.28
C SER A 604 -12.87 -4.52 0.99
N ARG A 605 -14.03 -5.21 0.94
CA ARG A 605 -14.67 -5.88 2.09
C ARG A 605 -13.74 -6.68 3.00
N SER A 606 -13.01 -7.66 2.46
CA SER A 606 -12.08 -8.48 3.25
C SER A 606 -10.84 -7.72 3.70
N ALA A 607 -10.35 -6.78 2.89
CA ALA A 607 -9.23 -5.93 3.27
C ALA A 607 -9.60 -5.04 4.47
N THR A 608 -10.84 -4.54 4.54
CA THR A 608 -11.36 -3.79 5.70
C THR A 608 -11.24 -4.59 6.99
N ILE A 609 -11.66 -5.88 6.98
CA ILE A 609 -11.53 -6.76 8.16
C ILE A 609 -10.05 -7.00 8.52
N CYS A 610 -9.18 -7.24 7.53
CA CYS A 610 -7.76 -7.41 7.77
C CYS A 610 -7.11 -6.15 8.38
N ILE A 611 -7.48 -4.96 7.91
CA ILE A 611 -7.00 -3.68 8.49
C ILE A 611 -7.50 -3.55 9.93
N ALA A 612 -8.79 -3.83 10.19
CA ALA A 612 -9.35 -3.78 11.53
C ALA A 612 -8.64 -4.74 12.51
N GLU A 613 -8.25 -5.93 12.05
CA GLU A 613 -7.48 -6.89 12.84
C GLU A 613 -6.05 -6.43 13.11
N VAL A 614 -5.38 -5.84 12.12
CA VAL A 614 -4.05 -5.25 12.30
C VAL A 614 -4.10 -4.10 13.32
N MET A 615 -5.11 -3.21 13.24
CA MET A 615 -5.32 -2.15 14.24
C MET A 615 -5.55 -2.72 15.65
N ASN A 616 -6.37 -3.77 15.75
CA ASN A 616 -6.73 -4.41 17.02
C ASN A 616 -5.53 -5.11 17.67
N THR A 617 -4.78 -5.90 16.89
CA THR A 617 -3.69 -6.75 17.40
C THR A 617 -2.37 -5.99 17.56
N LEU A 618 -2.01 -5.08 16.63
CA LEU A 618 -0.73 -4.36 16.68
C LEU A 618 -0.81 -2.98 17.33
N GLY A 619 -2.01 -2.51 17.69
CA GLY A 619 -2.16 -1.21 18.32
C GLY A 619 -2.04 -0.01 17.36
N LEU A 620 -2.00 -0.25 16.06
CA LEU A 620 -1.78 0.78 15.04
C LEU A 620 -3.01 1.66 14.80
N SER A 621 -2.78 2.91 14.41
CA SER A 621 -3.80 3.80 13.83
C SER A 621 -4.27 3.26 12.47
N PHE A 622 -5.41 3.75 11.97
CA PHE A 622 -5.89 3.34 10.66
C PHE A 622 -4.86 3.59 9.53
N PRO A 623 -4.26 4.79 9.40
CA PRO A 623 -3.30 5.06 8.34
C PRO A 623 -2.10 4.10 8.33
N ARG A 624 -1.54 3.78 9.50
CA ARG A 624 -0.43 2.83 9.64
C ARG A 624 -0.86 1.41 9.29
N ALA A 625 -2.00 0.98 9.80
CA ALA A 625 -2.54 -0.35 9.49
C ALA A 625 -2.89 -0.51 8.00
N TYR A 626 -3.37 0.55 7.34
CA TYR A 626 -3.59 0.57 5.90
C TYR A 626 -2.29 0.33 5.13
N CYS A 627 -1.22 1.08 5.44
CA CYS A 627 0.12 0.87 4.83
C CYS A 627 0.66 -0.54 5.11
N PHE A 628 0.51 -1.05 6.34
CA PHE A 628 0.94 -2.40 6.72
C PHE A 628 0.28 -3.49 5.88
N VAL A 629 -1.06 -3.44 5.72
CA VAL A 629 -1.80 -4.45 4.94
C VAL A 629 -1.53 -4.27 3.45
N ARG A 630 -1.44 -3.03 2.98
CA ARG A 630 -1.17 -2.70 1.57
C ARG A 630 0.17 -3.25 1.11
N ALA A 631 1.24 -3.01 1.89
CA ALA A 631 2.59 -3.52 1.63
C ALA A 631 2.65 -5.06 1.55
N ARG A 632 1.73 -5.76 2.20
CA ARG A 632 1.66 -7.24 2.21
C ARG A 632 0.73 -7.81 1.14
N ARG A 633 -0.07 -6.99 0.46
CA ARG A 633 -0.97 -7.43 -0.62
C ARG A 633 -0.32 -7.20 -1.99
N LEU A 634 0.56 -8.11 -2.36
CA LEU A 634 1.49 -7.96 -3.50
C LEU A 634 0.80 -7.97 -4.87
N ASN A 635 -0.28 -8.75 -5.01
CA ASN A 635 -0.87 -9.04 -6.33
C ASN A 635 -1.85 -7.94 -6.79
N VAL A 636 -2.46 -7.23 -5.84
CA VAL A 636 -3.54 -6.27 -6.09
C VAL A 636 -3.61 -5.23 -4.99
N ILE A 637 -3.79 -3.97 -5.38
CA ILE A 637 -3.87 -2.88 -4.41
C ILE A 637 -5.15 -3.00 -3.59
N ILE A 638 -5.02 -2.92 -2.25
CA ILE A 638 -6.19 -2.80 -1.38
C ILE A 638 -6.84 -1.42 -1.54
N GLN A 639 -8.15 -1.41 -1.66
CA GLN A 639 -8.92 -0.19 -1.81
C GLN A 639 -10.33 -0.36 -1.23
N PRO A 640 -10.45 -0.40 0.12
CA PRO A 640 -11.73 -0.18 0.79
C PRO A 640 -12.42 1.05 0.21
N HIS A 641 -13.73 1.00 0.01
CA HIS A 641 -14.47 2.16 -0.48
C HIS A 641 -14.62 3.24 0.61
N LEU A 642 -15.05 4.45 0.24
CA LEU A 642 -15.08 5.61 1.12
C LEU A 642 -15.73 5.33 2.49
N ARG A 643 -16.91 4.68 2.49
CA ARG A 643 -17.64 4.36 3.73
C ARG A 643 -16.85 3.42 4.66
N PHE A 644 -16.27 2.33 4.17
CA PHE A 644 -15.42 1.43 4.97
C PHE A 644 -14.17 2.13 5.49
N THR A 645 -13.50 2.96 4.69
CA THR A 645 -12.34 3.73 5.20
C THR A 645 -12.76 4.69 6.31
N TYR A 646 -13.92 5.32 6.20
CA TYR A 646 -14.48 6.16 7.24
C TYR A 646 -14.85 5.36 8.50
N GLU A 647 -15.45 4.17 8.34
CA GLU A 647 -15.73 3.24 9.45
C GLU A 647 -14.44 2.74 10.14
N LEU A 648 -13.34 2.58 9.41
CA LEU A 648 -12.04 2.24 10.00
C LEU A 648 -11.43 3.41 10.80
N LEU A 649 -11.62 4.67 10.38
CA LEU A 649 -11.26 5.81 11.23
C LEU A 649 -12.13 5.88 12.49
N LYS A 650 -13.42 5.57 12.38
CA LYS A 650 -14.28 5.39 13.56
C LYS A 650 -13.80 4.23 14.45
N TRP A 651 -13.19 3.21 13.86
CA TRP A 651 -12.69 2.05 14.58
C TRP A 651 -11.43 2.40 15.37
N GLU A 652 -10.57 3.26 14.82
CA GLU A 652 -9.46 3.86 15.55
C GLU A 652 -9.96 4.58 16.81
N GLU A 653 -10.98 5.43 16.69
CA GLU A 653 -11.57 6.13 17.84
C GLU A 653 -12.11 5.16 18.90
N TYR A 654 -12.86 4.15 18.48
CA TYR A 654 -13.38 3.12 19.38
C TYR A 654 -12.27 2.35 20.09
N GLN A 655 -11.24 1.92 19.36
CA GLN A 655 -10.08 1.20 19.92
C GLN A 655 -9.32 2.06 20.93
N ARG A 656 -9.16 3.35 20.69
CA ARG A 656 -8.52 4.28 21.65
C ARG A 656 -9.32 4.39 22.94
N ILE A 657 -10.64 4.58 22.84
CA ILE A 657 -11.54 4.61 24.01
C ILE A 657 -11.47 3.28 24.76
N ARG A 658 -11.56 2.14 24.06
CA ARG A 658 -11.48 0.80 24.66
C ARG A 658 -10.16 0.56 25.40
N ARG A 659 -9.08 1.22 24.97
CA ARG A 659 -7.74 1.16 25.59
C ARG A 659 -7.50 2.25 26.64
N ASN A 660 -8.52 3.02 27.03
CA ASN A 660 -8.41 4.17 27.95
C ASN A 660 -7.40 5.23 27.48
N LEU A 661 -7.25 5.41 26.16
CA LEU A 661 -6.42 6.46 25.56
C LEU A 661 -7.29 7.65 25.15
N PRO A 662 -6.76 8.89 25.22
CA PRO A 662 -7.49 10.06 24.76
C PRO A 662 -7.81 9.92 23.26
N LEU A 663 -8.99 10.37 22.85
CA LEU A 663 -9.31 10.51 21.43
C LEU A 663 -8.29 11.43 20.77
N ARG A 664 -7.60 10.91 19.77
CA ARG A 664 -6.61 11.64 18.96
C ARG A 664 -6.34 10.83 17.71
N ARG A 665 -6.90 11.24 16.58
CA ARG A 665 -6.61 10.61 15.28
C ARG A 665 -5.20 10.97 14.82
N GLU A 666 -4.50 10.00 14.24
CA GLU A 666 -3.20 10.29 13.63
C GLU A 666 -3.33 11.06 12.32
N MET A 667 -4.44 10.95 11.59
CA MET A 667 -4.71 11.79 10.41
C MET A 667 -6.21 12.03 10.24
N GLU A 668 -6.57 13.23 9.77
CA GLU A 668 -7.96 13.57 9.47
C GLU A 668 -8.44 12.95 8.16
N TRP A 669 -9.76 12.75 8.04
CA TRP A 669 -10.40 12.12 6.88
C TRP A 669 -9.93 12.69 5.53
N ALA A 670 -9.89 14.02 5.40
CA ALA A 670 -9.49 14.69 4.17
C ALA A 670 -8.03 14.35 3.79
N SER A 671 -7.12 14.37 4.77
CA SER A 671 -5.71 14.03 4.55
C SER A 671 -5.54 12.55 4.20
N VAL A 672 -6.22 11.65 4.93
CA VAL A 672 -6.22 10.22 4.63
C VAL A 672 -6.70 9.93 3.21
N ALA A 673 -7.83 10.53 2.82
CA ALA A 673 -8.38 10.33 1.49
C ALA A 673 -7.44 10.87 0.39
N ARG A 674 -6.80 12.02 0.64
CA ARG A 674 -5.81 12.59 -0.26
C ARG A 674 -4.61 11.66 -0.45
N GLU A 675 -4.02 11.16 0.63
CA GLU A 675 -2.86 10.27 0.55
C GLU A 675 -3.21 8.95 -0.15
N ILE A 676 -4.37 8.35 0.15
CA ILE A 676 -4.86 7.17 -0.58
C ILE A 676 -5.04 7.47 -2.08
N ALA A 677 -5.56 8.63 -2.44
CA ALA A 677 -5.71 9.03 -3.84
C ALA A 677 -4.35 9.21 -4.53
N LEU A 678 -3.38 9.84 -3.86
CA LEU A 678 -2.04 10.08 -4.39
C LEU A 678 -1.26 8.78 -4.59
N MET A 679 -1.28 7.86 -3.62
CA MET A 679 -0.66 6.53 -3.77
C MET A 679 -1.24 5.72 -4.93
N ASN A 680 -2.53 5.89 -5.21
CA ASN A 680 -3.21 5.14 -6.27
C ASN A 680 -3.10 5.78 -7.66
N LYS A 681 -2.68 7.05 -7.74
CA LYS A 681 -2.59 7.82 -8.98
C LYS A 681 -1.70 7.17 -10.06
N PRO A 682 -0.57 6.52 -9.75
CA PRO A 682 0.23 5.82 -10.76
C PRO A 682 -0.52 4.64 -11.41
N TYR A 683 -1.43 4.00 -10.68
CA TYR A 683 -2.17 2.80 -11.08
C TYR A 683 -3.55 3.11 -11.67
N SER A 684 -3.94 4.39 -11.67
CA SER A 684 -5.24 4.85 -12.13
C SER A 684 -5.25 5.30 -13.62
N ARG A 685 -4.28 4.83 -14.41
CA ARG A 685 -4.02 5.27 -15.79
C ARG A 685 -4.54 4.31 -16.85
#